data_AF-I5B5T2-F1
#
_entry.id   AF-I5B5T2-F1
#
_cell.length_a   1.000
_cell.length_b   1.000
_cell.length_c   1.000
_cell.angle_alpha   90.00
_cell.angle_beta   90.00
_cell.angle_gamma   90.00
#
_symmetry.space_group_name_H-M   'P 1'
#
loop_
_entity.id
_entity.type
_entity.pdbx_description
1 polymer ?
#
loop_
_entity_poly.entity_id
_entity_poly.type
_entity_poly.pdbx_seq_one_letter_code
_entity_poly.pdbx_strand_id
1 'polypeptide(L)'
;MASQFLLTAFSLASKNGPHLTASAKAGGSFMTCISFLGGGFGFKNFKTQISPVYGGMAGLAKTAALEWKSVLCRALDLPFDKKAIKENAEAAAGLMLTRGAVEMGLDGEQCYIPELVSKPVREPLEICLDKSDVVVISGGARGVTAACAIALAGQCQSKIALFGRSEPPFDEPAWLKGMDTPAQMKKAIFANAFEKEKPTPARVEAEYRHFASNRDIKANLERIQKWGNEVAYYCVDIRDQALVNAAMEKVTEQLGPVTALIHGAGVLEDKLICEKTPDQFKNVFGTKINGLFALLSSVDQDKLKYLVMFSSVAARFGNTGQCDYAMANEVLNKIAQAKQITHPHCRALAINWGPWDGGMVTESLKREFEKRQIELIPIQAGAQQMVAEMGNADRSCVEVVVGGTISSDVPERSCAMNKVLSQTFSSRDSCIIEDHKIDNAPVVPLALMVDLLACGAERNNPGLQCAGMEKVRLLKGIVPANDKTEVQVEIGKCVSIDHQLFTPARITSLGKNGLTIQHAGAQVLLAEKLPQPPVLSKSADMDLTPWNITMEQAYETILFHEGALQCITEICGVSSKAIEVMTTTAPDISQWYKTPHAKQWTMDPMVLDAAFQAAILWTFHNCGQVCLPASFADLRLFDAFPKQSGQKVRIVFTVNHQGQHKIKGYFTFLDENKTVIASMMGFEAIMDPGLLDKFKSRPLFDRDKILAFAQGNPSEAFGEPYKIFDKTREIARLPRPPYFFMDAVTKADHPAWQTAPGGWIETTYKIDKDAWYFAANHSDTMPFCILLEVALQPCGWLAAYGGAALISEERLHFRNLGGKAKRIKNLTRSSGLVKIRVRMTDVSKAGGMIIQNFDMDVQNKGESVYTGTTNFGFFTADALSKQVGIRDPRALLPLENNTQQPETIFEDHAPLTPEDQNIGPNTGMPAKALRMIDKITFLDFKAGLHGQGLIQGEKQVDPDEWFFHAHFYQDPVCPGSLGIESFIQLIRFFMIKKFDLAPEKFAPAIDEADEHEWTYRGQIIRSNSNIVVQAHISACTMDETGCRATADGTLSVDGICIYEMKNFCFSFKGTPCSTMLPDRTDSGWMPHHGRNPHGMPSPARN
;
A
#
# COMPACT_ATOMS: atom_id res chain seq x y z
N MET A 1 50.07 -4.01 20.39
CA MET A 1 49.19 -3.02 21.08
C MET A 1 47.71 -3.19 20.75
N ALA A 2 47.29 -3.32 19.49
CA ALA A 2 45.88 -3.36 19.12
C ALA A 2 45.10 -4.62 19.60
N SER A 3 45.70 -5.82 19.58
CA SER A 3 45.06 -7.03 20.13
C SER A 3 44.84 -6.93 21.65
N GLN A 4 45.72 -6.22 22.37
CA GLN A 4 45.57 -6.00 23.81
C GLN A 4 44.39 -5.05 24.10
N PHE A 5 44.15 -4.05 23.26
CA PHE A 5 43.02 -3.13 23.41
C PHE A 5 41.67 -3.87 23.37
N LEU A 6 41.46 -4.72 22.37
CA LEU A 6 40.23 -5.50 22.24
C LEU A 6 40.07 -6.55 23.35
N LEU A 7 41.18 -7.18 23.78
CA LEU A 7 41.16 -8.07 24.94
C LEU A 7 40.74 -7.32 26.21
N THR A 8 41.24 -6.09 26.43
CA THR A 8 40.83 -5.24 27.54
C THR A 8 39.35 -4.86 27.44
N ALA A 9 38.86 -4.46 26.27
CA ALA A 9 37.45 -4.14 26.05
C ALA A 9 36.54 -5.34 26.35
N PHE A 10 36.89 -6.53 25.84
CA PHE A 10 36.22 -7.78 26.16
C PHE A 10 36.24 -8.06 27.68
N SER A 11 37.40 -7.91 28.33
CA SER A 11 37.54 -8.17 29.77
C SER A 11 36.67 -7.23 30.62
N LEU A 12 36.57 -5.96 30.22
CA LEU A 12 35.69 -4.98 30.85
C LEU A 12 34.22 -5.36 30.65
N ALA A 13 33.82 -5.73 29.44
CA ALA A 13 32.46 -6.16 29.16
C ALA A 13 32.09 -7.44 29.94
N SER A 14 32.97 -8.45 29.92
CA SER A 14 32.82 -9.71 30.65
C SER A 14 32.61 -9.48 32.15
N LYS A 15 33.45 -8.66 32.78
CA LYS A 15 33.38 -8.34 34.21
C LYS A 15 32.15 -7.50 34.58
N ASN A 16 31.74 -6.55 33.73
CA ASN A 16 30.64 -5.63 34.03
C ASN A 16 29.26 -6.11 33.56
N GLY A 17 29.19 -7.11 32.67
CA GLY A 17 27.94 -7.65 32.13
C GLY A 17 26.88 -8.00 33.20
N PRO A 18 27.24 -8.70 34.30
CA PRO A 18 26.29 -8.99 35.38
C PRO A 18 25.77 -7.72 36.08
N HIS A 19 26.62 -6.71 36.26
CA HIS A 19 26.25 -5.42 36.87
C HIS A 19 25.34 -4.60 35.95
N LEU A 20 25.66 -4.53 34.65
CA LEU A 20 24.82 -3.88 33.64
C LEU A 20 23.43 -4.53 33.57
N THR A 21 23.39 -5.86 33.55
CA THR A 21 22.13 -6.63 33.52
C THR A 21 21.32 -6.46 34.80
N ALA A 22 21.98 -6.35 35.97
CA ALA A 22 21.30 -6.06 37.22
C ALA A 22 20.75 -4.62 37.27
N SER A 23 21.54 -3.63 36.83
CA SER A 23 21.12 -2.21 36.74
C SER A 23 19.96 -2.01 35.77
N ALA A 24 19.98 -2.71 34.63
CA ALA A 24 18.88 -2.71 33.67
C ALA A 24 17.54 -3.10 34.31
N LYS A 25 17.54 -4.12 35.18
CA LYS A 25 16.35 -4.55 35.92
C LYS A 25 15.84 -3.53 36.93
N ALA A 26 16.62 -2.52 37.32
CA ALA A 26 16.28 -1.54 38.36
C ALA A 26 15.87 -0.15 37.83
N GLY A 27 16.09 0.14 36.54
CA GLY A 27 15.67 1.42 35.94
C GLY A 27 16.22 1.70 34.54
N GLY A 28 17.25 0.95 34.11
CA GLY A 28 17.84 1.05 32.78
C GLY A 28 19.36 0.92 32.81
N SER A 29 19.94 0.43 31.71
CA SER A 29 21.39 0.37 31.53
C SER A 29 21.72 0.38 30.04
N PHE A 30 22.84 0.97 29.67
CA PHE A 30 23.34 0.96 28.30
C PHE A 30 24.84 0.67 28.27
N MET A 31 25.30 0.10 27.17
CA MET A 31 26.72 -0.10 26.87
C MET A 31 27.00 0.40 25.47
N THR A 32 27.88 1.38 25.33
CA THR A 32 28.30 1.88 24.02
C THR A 32 29.77 1.55 23.76
N CYS A 33 30.03 0.98 22.61
CA CYS A 33 31.34 0.79 22.03
C CYS A 33 31.60 1.91 21.02
N ILE A 34 32.61 2.74 21.25
CA ILE A 34 32.93 3.88 20.37
C ILE A 34 34.18 3.56 19.57
N SER A 35 34.09 3.69 18.24
CA SER A 35 35.22 3.63 17.31
C SER A 35 35.42 4.97 16.61
N PHE A 36 36.63 5.16 16.06
CA PHE A 36 37.01 6.39 15.35
C PHE A 36 37.50 6.06 13.94
N LEU A 37 36.65 5.44 13.13
CA LEU A 37 36.94 4.99 11.77
C LEU A 37 36.43 5.94 10.69
N GLY A 38 36.16 7.20 11.06
CA GLY A 38 35.76 8.25 10.13
C GLY A 38 34.26 8.53 10.06
N GLY A 39 33.46 8.02 11.01
CA GLY A 39 32.03 8.27 11.08
C GLY A 39 31.18 7.37 10.17
N GLY A 40 31.80 6.37 9.56
CA GLY A 40 31.15 5.47 8.60
C GLY A 40 31.74 4.06 8.65
N PHE A 41 32.30 3.64 9.78
CA PHE A 41 32.89 2.31 10.03
C PHE A 41 33.93 1.87 8.98
N GLY A 42 34.62 2.81 8.33
CA GLY A 42 35.56 2.53 7.26
C GLY A 42 34.94 2.33 5.86
N PHE A 43 33.62 2.45 5.68
CA PHE A 43 32.94 2.25 4.39
C PHE A 43 33.14 3.39 3.37
N LYS A 44 33.35 4.63 3.83
CA LYS A 44 33.49 5.80 2.95
C LYS A 44 34.92 6.09 2.55
N ASN A 45 35.80 6.20 3.55
CA ASN A 45 37.21 6.48 3.35
C ASN A 45 37.94 6.10 4.65
N PHE A 46 38.87 5.15 4.54
CA PHE A 46 39.68 4.73 5.67
C PHE A 46 41.02 5.46 5.63
N LYS A 47 41.26 6.38 6.57
CA LYS A 47 42.56 7.06 6.68
C LYS A 47 43.62 6.09 7.19
N THR A 48 44.76 6.04 6.50
CA THR A 48 45.87 5.09 6.78
C THR A 48 46.48 5.20 8.17
N GLN A 49 46.29 6.34 8.85
CA GLN A 49 46.76 6.58 10.22
C GLN A 49 45.85 5.96 11.30
N ILE A 50 44.65 5.50 10.95
CA ILE A 50 43.69 4.88 11.87
C ILE A 50 43.90 3.36 11.87
N SER A 51 43.87 2.74 13.05
CA SER A 51 44.00 1.28 13.13
C SER A 51 42.66 0.58 12.83
N PRO A 52 42.58 -0.31 11.81
CA PRO A 52 41.34 -1.02 11.47
C PRO A 52 40.89 -1.98 12.58
N VAL A 53 41.80 -2.34 13.50
CA VAL A 53 41.51 -3.22 14.63
C VAL A 53 40.43 -2.65 15.56
N TYR A 54 40.25 -1.33 15.61
CA TYR A 54 39.18 -0.73 16.43
C TYR A 54 37.77 -1.13 15.98
N GLY A 55 37.59 -1.53 14.72
CA GLY A 55 36.31 -2.03 14.22
C GLY A 55 35.79 -3.27 14.96
N GLY A 56 36.68 -4.05 15.58
CA GLY A 56 36.29 -5.22 16.39
C GLY A 56 35.31 -4.89 17.51
N MET A 57 35.30 -3.64 18.00
CA MET A 57 34.35 -3.16 19.01
C MET A 57 32.89 -3.28 18.58
N ALA A 58 32.59 -3.19 17.28
CA ALA A 58 31.24 -3.41 16.77
C ALA A 58 30.79 -4.88 16.98
N GLY A 59 31.69 -5.85 16.79
CA GLY A 59 31.41 -7.27 17.05
C GLY A 59 31.08 -7.55 18.53
N LEU A 60 31.75 -6.85 19.46
CA LEU A 60 31.44 -6.90 20.89
C LEU A 60 30.04 -6.35 21.19
N ALA A 61 29.73 -5.14 20.73
CA ALA A 61 28.43 -4.52 20.96
C ALA A 61 27.26 -5.33 20.39
N LYS A 62 27.42 -5.87 19.17
CA LYS A 62 26.41 -6.70 18.51
C LYS A 62 26.17 -8.01 19.26
N THR A 63 27.23 -8.68 19.71
CA THR A 63 27.08 -9.89 20.52
C THR A 63 26.47 -9.60 21.90
N ALA A 64 26.90 -8.51 22.55
CA ALA A 64 26.33 -8.07 23.82
C ALA A 64 24.84 -7.73 23.70
N ALA A 65 24.40 -7.10 22.60
CA ALA A 65 22.98 -6.84 22.35
C ALA A 65 22.13 -8.12 22.27
N LEU A 66 22.71 -9.23 21.78
CA LEU A 66 22.03 -10.53 21.72
C LEU A 66 22.01 -11.25 23.08
N GLU A 67 23.09 -11.14 23.86
CA GLU A 67 23.24 -11.82 25.15
C GLU A 67 22.57 -11.07 26.31
N TRP A 68 22.59 -9.73 26.29
CA TRP A 68 22.11 -8.86 27.36
C TRP A 68 20.90 -8.06 26.89
N LYS A 69 19.80 -8.75 26.59
CA LYS A 69 18.59 -8.15 25.98
C LYS A 69 18.00 -6.95 26.72
N SER A 70 18.26 -6.85 28.03
CA SER A 70 17.79 -5.72 28.85
C SER A 70 18.76 -4.52 28.90
N VAL A 71 19.94 -4.64 28.28
CA VAL A 71 20.96 -3.59 28.24
C VAL A 71 20.95 -2.99 26.83
N LEU A 72 20.83 -1.67 26.74
CA LEU A 72 20.88 -0.98 25.46
C LEU A 72 22.32 -0.98 24.92
N CYS A 73 22.67 -1.93 24.07
CA CYS A 73 24.01 -2.04 23.50
C CYS A 73 24.13 -1.31 22.16
N ARG A 74 25.17 -0.47 21.99
CA ARG A 74 25.42 0.33 20.78
C ARG A 74 26.87 0.26 20.34
N ALA A 75 27.10 0.29 19.03
CA ALA A 75 28.38 0.57 18.40
C ALA A 75 28.24 1.89 17.66
N LEU A 76 29.02 2.89 18.07
CA LEU A 76 29.02 4.22 17.46
C LEU A 76 30.38 4.49 16.82
N ASP A 77 30.40 4.85 15.53
CA ASP A 77 31.61 5.30 14.86
C ASP A 77 31.63 6.81 14.70
N LEU A 78 32.74 7.44 15.07
CA LEU A 78 32.93 8.88 15.02
C LEU A 78 34.09 9.27 14.09
N PRO A 79 34.16 10.53 13.66
CA PRO A 79 35.34 11.03 12.94
C PRO A 79 36.55 11.02 13.87
N PHE A 80 37.75 10.79 13.35
CA PHE A 80 38.98 10.83 14.15
C PHE A 80 39.40 12.26 14.55
N ASP A 81 38.82 13.28 13.92
CA ASP A 81 39.13 14.68 14.18
C ASP A 81 38.51 15.18 15.49
N LYS A 82 39.33 15.80 16.36
CA LYS A 82 38.89 16.25 17.69
C LYS A 82 37.80 17.33 17.64
N LYS A 83 37.83 18.22 16.64
CA LYS A 83 36.84 19.29 16.50
C LYS A 83 35.51 18.69 16.05
N ALA A 84 35.53 17.81 15.05
CA ALA A 84 34.36 17.10 14.57
C ALA A 84 33.73 16.22 15.67
N ILE A 85 34.53 15.54 16.51
CA ILE A 85 34.01 14.79 17.66
C ILE A 85 33.23 15.71 18.61
N LYS A 86 33.75 16.91 18.88
CA LYS A 86 33.10 17.87 19.79
C LYS A 86 31.80 18.41 19.20
N GLU A 87 31.78 18.74 17.91
CA GLU A 87 30.57 19.17 17.20
C GLU A 87 29.48 18.10 17.19
N ASN A 88 29.90 16.83 17.11
CA ASN A 88 28.99 15.68 17.06
C ASN A 88 28.61 15.10 18.44
N ALA A 89 29.08 15.68 19.55
CA ALA A 89 28.94 15.08 20.88
C ALA A 89 27.48 14.95 21.34
N GLU A 90 26.66 15.97 21.10
CA GLU A 90 25.23 15.96 21.48
C GLU A 90 24.45 14.94 20.65
N ALA A 91 24.65 14.92 19.33
CA ALA A 91 24.03 13.94 18.44
C ALA A 91 24.49 12.51 18.78
N ALA A 92 25.77 12.32 19.09
CA ALA A 92 26.32 11.04 19.55
C ALA A 92 25.64 10.57 20.85
N ALA A 93 25.50 11.45 21.85
CA ALA A 93 24.81 11.13 23.10
C ALA A 93 23.33 10.78 22.88
N GLY A 94 22.64 11.51 21.99
CA GLY A 94 21.27 11.21 21.59
C GLY A 94 21.16 9.82 20.97
N LEU A 95 21.96 9.52 19.94
CA LEU A 95 21.97 8.24 19.24
C LEU A 95 22.29 7.06 20.17
N MET A 96 23.18 7.24 21.14
CA MET A 96 23.49 6.20 22.14
C MET A 96 22.25 5.75 22.95
N LEU A 97 21.24 6.61 23.09
CA LEU A 97 20.03 6.36 23.87
C LEU A 97 18.81 6.00 23.00
N THR A 98 18.93 6.09 21.67
CA THR A 98 17.84 5.72 20.75
C THR A 98 17.63 4.21 20.71
N ARG A 99 16.38 3.76 20.52
CA ARG A 99 16.03 2.37 20.16
C ARG A 99 16.10 2.21 18.64
N GLY A 100 16.58 1.06 18.14
CA GLY A 100 16.80 0.83 16.71
C GLY A 100 18.11 0.12 16.40
N ALA A 101 18.85 0.63 15.41
CA ALA A 101 20.10 0.04 14.93
C ALA A 101 21.15 -0.09 16.03
N VAL A 102 21.86 -1.23 16.06
CA VAL A 102 22.95 -1.46 17.01
C VAL A 102 24.23 -0.76 16.57
N GLU A 103 24.46 -0.62 15.26
CA GLU A 103 25.68 -0.07 14.66
C GLU A 103 25.35 1.20 13.87
N MET A 104 25.88 2.35 14.31
CA MET A 104 25.63 3.68 13.75
C MET A 104 26.93 4.49 13.61
N GLY A 105 27.11 5.19 12.50
CA GLY A 105 28.25 6.07 12.25
C GLY A 105 27.77 7.52 12.15
N LEU A 106 28.57 8.46 12.63
CA LEU A 106 28.22 9.89 12.58
C LEU A 106 29.34 10.68 11.90
N ASP A 107 29.01 11.40 10.83
CA ASP A 107 29.92 12.22 10.03
C ASP A 107 29.23 13.53 9.68
N GLY A 108 29.61 14.62 10.36
CA GLY A 108 28.82 15.86 10.38
C GLY A 108 27.39 15.63 10.88
N GLU A 109 26.40 16.19 10.17
CA GLU A 109 24.97 16.03 10.48
C GLU A 109 24.36 14.69 10.01
N GLN A 110 25.16 13.80 9.41
CA GLN A 110 24.66 12.58 8.79
C GLN A 110 24.92 11.35 9.65
N CYS A 111 23.87 10.55 9.88
CA CYS A 111 23.95 9.25 10.54
C CYS A 111 23.96 8.11 9.51
N TYR A 112 24.92 7.21 9.63
CA TYR A 112 25.16 6.08 8.74
C TYR A 112 24.84 4.77 9.44
N ILE A 113 23.95 3.98 8.86
CA ILE A 113 23.62 2.63 9.34
C ILE A 113 24.01 1.63 8.26
N PRO A 114 24.90 0.67 8.53
CA PRO A 114 25.28 -0.32 7.53
C PRO A 114 24.08 -1.22 7.18
N GLU A 115 23.77 -1.34 5.88
CA GLU A 115 22.74 -2.24 5.36
C GLU A 115 23.34 -3.32 4.46
N LEU A 116 22.68 -4.48 4.39
CA LEU A 116 22.98 -5.49 3.38
C LEU A 116 22.33 -5.08 2.05
N VAL A 117 23.13 -5.12 0.98
CA VAL A 117 22.64 -4.89 -0.39
C VAL A 117 22.90 -6.16 -1.19
N SER A 118 21.84 -6.76 -1.74
CA SER A 118 21.98 -7.87 -2.67
C SER A 118 22.51 -7.34 -4.00
N LYS A 119 23.67 -7.84 -4.43
CA LYS A 119 24.24 -7.56 -5.75
C LYS A 119 24.45 -8.90 -6.46
N PRO A 120 24.00 -9.05 -7.72
CA PRO A 120 24.31 -10.24 -8.50
C PRO A 120 25.81 -10.28 -8.76
N VAL A 121 26.41 -11.44 -8.55
CA VAL A 121 27.78 -11.70 -8.98
C VAL A 121 27.72 -11.98 -10.47
N ARG A 122 28.21 -11.03 -11.29
CA ARG A 122 28.35 -11.23 -12.74
C ARG A 122 29.31 -12.40 -12.98
N GLU A 123 29.23 -13.03 -14.15
CA GLU A 123 30.17 -14.10 -14.49
C GLU A 123 31.61 -13.64 -14.20
N PRO A 124 32.38 -14.44 -13.44
CA PRO A 124 33.70 -14.02 -13.00
C PRO A 124 34.60 -13.74 -14.22
N LEU A 125 35.30 -12.61 -14.19
CA LEU A 125 36.46 -12.43 -15.07
C LEU A 125 37.53 -13.45 -14.65
N GLU A 126 38.36 -13.86 -15.60
CA GLU A 126 39.50 -14.75 -15.34
C GLU A 126 40.31 -14.26 -14.13
N ILE A 127 40.61 -15.17 -13.19
CA ILE A 127 41.49 -14.87 -12.06
C ILE A 127 42.90 -14.61 -12.60
N CYS A 128 43.50 -13.48 -12.23
CA CYS A 128 44.82 -13.08 -12.70
C CYS A 128 45.97 -13.80 -11.96
N LEU A 129 45.95 -15.13 -11.93
CA LEU A 129 47.00 -15.99 -11.37
C LEU A 129 47.47 -17.01 -12.40
N ASP A 130 48.78 -17.14 -12.57
CA ASP A 130 49.40 -18.10 -13.49
C ASP A 130 50.43 -19.01 -12.79
N LYS A 131 51.14 -19.84 -13.54
CA LYS A 131 52.14 -20.81 -13.04
C LYS A 131 53.35 -20.20 -12.32
N SER A 132 53.59 -18.90 -12.47
CA SER A 132 54.63 -18.15 -11.76
C SER A 132 54.17 -17.62 -10.41
N ASP A 133 52.86 -17.57 -10.18
CA ASP A 133 52.27 -17.06 -8.94
C ASP A 133 52.29 -18.12 -7.83
N VAL A 134 52.57 -17.65 -6.61
CA VAL A 134 52.57 -18.47 -5.41
C VAL A 134 51.45 -18.01 -4.47
N VAL A 135 50.53 -18.94 -4.17
CA VAL A 135 49.39 -18.73 -3.28
C VAL A 135 49.65 -19.42 -1.95
N VAL A 136 49.74 -18.64 -0.87
CA VAL A 136 49.83 -19.18 0.50
C VAL A 136 48.43 -19.21 1.13
N ILE A 137 47.99 -20.40 1.56
CA ILE A 137 46.67 -20.63 2.14
C ILE A 137 46.80 -21.16 3.57
N SER A 138 46.41 -20.36 4.55
CA SER A 138 46.42 -20.78 5.96
C SER A 138 45.12 -21.47 6.36
N GLY A 139 45.24 -22.57 7.13
CA GLY A 139 44.12 -23.46 7.43
C GLY A 139 43.67 -24.31 6.23
N GLY A 140 44.46 -24.37 5.16
CA GLY A 140 44.04 -24.83 3.83
C GLY A 140 44.09 -26.32 3.55
N ALA A 141 44.58 -27.16 4.46
CA ALA A 141 44.78 -28.58 4.18
C ALA A 141 43.54 -29.46 4.43
N ARG A 142 42.54 -28.95 5.14
CA ARG A 142 41.30 -29.67 5.50
C ARG A 142 40.08 -28.75 5.46
N GLY A 143 38.89 -29.36 5.45
CA GLY A 143 37.61 -28.64 5.59
C GLY A 143 37.30 -27.68 4.44
N VAL A 144 36.57 -26.60 4.76
CA VAL A 144 36.08 -25.62 3.78
C VAL A 144 37.21 -24.89 3.05
N THR A 145 38.30 -24.57 3.74
CA THR A 145 39.45 -23.89 3.14
C THR A 145 40.17 -24.79 2.13
N ALA A 146 40.23 -26.10 2.35
CA ALA A 146 40.75 -27.05 1.35
C ALA A 146 39.87 -27.14 0.11
N ALA A 147 38.54 -27.13 0.28
CA ALA A 147 37.61 -27.10 -0.84
C ALA A 147 37.80 -25.82 -1.68
N CYS A 148 37.99 -24.67 -1.03
CA CYS A 148 38.33 -23.41 -1.69
C CYS A 148 39.68 -23.47 -2.44
N ALA A 149 40.71 -24.08 -1.83
CA ALA A 149 42.01 -24.27 -2.49
C ALA A 149 41.89 -25.16 -3.75
N ILE A 150 41.08 -26.22 -3.69
CA ILE A 150 40.81 -27.10 -4.84
C ILE A 150 40.02 -26.37 -5.93
N ALA A 151 39.03 -25.56 -5.56
CA ALA A 151 38.27 -24.77 -6.53
C ALA A 151 39.16 -23.74 -7.24
N LEU A 152 40.06 -23.08 -6.50
CA LEU A 152 41.04 -22.16 -7.07
C LEU A 152 42.02 -22.89 -8.01
N ALA A 153 42.54 -24.05 -7.60
CA ALA A 153 43.43 -24.86 -8.43
C ALA A 153 42.79 -25.29 -9.77
N GLY A 154 41.47 -25.46 -9.81
CA GLY A 154 40.74 -25.74 -11.05
C GLY A 154 40.61 -24.55 -12.01
N GLN A 155 40.99 -23.35 -11.57
CA GLN A 155 40.82 -22.09 -12.32
C GLN A 155 42.16 -21.47 -12.72
N CYS A 156 43.20 -21.68 -11.92
CA CYS A 156 44.57 -21.27 -12.22
C CYS A 156 45.56 -22.41 -11.98
N GLN A 157 46.67 -22.42 -12.72
CA GLN A 157 47.75 -23.42 -12.55
C GLN A 157 48.88 -22.90 -11.65
N SER A 158 48.53 -22.15 -10.61
CA SER A 158 49.48 -21.53 -9.68
C SER A 158 50.19 -22.54 -8.79
N LYS A 159 51.24 -22.10 -8.09
CA LYS A 159 51.87 -22.88 -7.02
C LYS A 159 51.17 -22.61 -5.70
N ILE A 160 50.85 -23.65 -4.93
CA ILE A 160 50.03 -23.53 -3.71
C ILE A 160 50.80 -24.04 -2.49
N ALA A 161 50.98 -23.17 -1.50
CA ALA A 161 51.52 -23.52 -0.18
C ALA A 161 50.39 -23.59 0.86
N LEU A 162 50.11 -24.78 1.38
CA LEU A 162 49.09 -25.00 2.41
C LEU A 162 49.72 -25.00 3.80
N PHE A 163 49.29 -24.08 4.66
CA PHE A 163 49.77 -23.97 6.04
C PHE A 163 48.76 -24.59 7.00
N GLY A 164 49.21 -25.48 7.89
CA GLY A 164 48.40 -26.12 8.92
C GLY A 164 49.22 -26.56 10.13
N ARG A 165 48.55 -26.96 11.21
CA ARG A 165 49.21 -27.43 12.45
C ARG A 165 49.36 -28.95 12.53
N SER A 166 48.67 -29.69 11.66
CA SER A 166 48.81 -31.14 11.60
C SER A 166 50.19 -31.50 11.06
N GLU A 167 50.71 -32.64 11.48
CA GLU A 167 51.98 -33.15 10.95
C GLU A 167 51.92 -33.30 9.42
N PRO A 168 53.07 -33.19 8.73
CA PRO A 168 53.14 -33.48 7.30
C PRO A 168 52.59 -34.88 6.99
N PRO A 169 51.98 -35.08 5.81
CA PRO A 169 51.44 -36.37 5.41
C PRO A 169 52.47 -37.49 5.53
N PHE A 170 52.07 -38.62 6.11
CA PHE A 170 52.90 -39.79 6.32
C PHE A 170 52.22 -41.06 5.78
N ASP A 171 52.99 -42.15 5.63
CA ASP A 171 52.46 -43.42 5.17
C ASP A 171 51.80 -44.23 6.28
N GLU A 172 50.59 -44.72 6.02
CA GLU A 172 49.81 -45.46 7.00
C GLU A 172 50.30 -46.90 7.19
N PRO A 173 50.18 -47.45 8.42
CA PRO A 173 50.43 -48.86 8.68
C PRO A 173 49.54 -49.78 7.83
N ALA A 174 50.09 -50.94 7.44
CA ALA A 174 49.40 -51.88 6.56
C ALA A 174 48.05 -52.36 7.11
N TRP A 175 47.91 -52.47 8.45
CA TRP A 175 46.68 -52.93 9.12
C TRP A 175 45.51 -51.93 9.04
N LEU A 176 45.78 -50.66 8.68
CA LEU A 176 44.74 -49.64 8.55
C LEU A 176 44.24 -49.48 7.09
N LYS A 177 44.96 -50.05 6.11
CA LYS A 177 44.57 -50.00 4.69
C LYS A 177 43.25 -50.76 4.45
N GLY A 178 42.33 -50.15 3.69
CA GLY A 178 41.02 -50.72 3.36
C GLY A 178 39.95 -50.57 4.47
N MET A 179 40.23 -49.82 5.53
CA MET A 179 39.26 -49.50 6.58
C MET A 179 38.68 -48.10 6.33
N ASP A 180 37.48 -48.01 5.75
CA ASP A 180 36.95 -46.74 5.24
C ASP A 180 35.93 -46.06 6.16
N THR A 181 35.42 -46.77 7.17
CA THR A 181 34.46 -46.21 8.13
C THR A 181 35.12 -45.85 9.46
N PRO A 182 34.62 -44.82 10.17
CA PRO A 182 35.12 -44.47 11.49
C PRO A 182 35.12 -45.64 12.48
N ALA A 183 34.10 -46.51 12.41
CA ALA A 183 33.98 -47.67 13.28
C ALA A 183 35.05 -48.74 12.99
N GLN A 184 35.33 -49.01 11.72
CA GLN A 184 36.40 -49.93 11.31
C GLN A 184 37.77 -49.40 11.74
N MET A 185 38.05 -48.14 11.47
CA MET A 185 39.32 -47.50 11.84
C MET A 185 39.53 -47.53 13.36
N LYS A 186 38.54 -47.11 14.16
CA LYS A 186 38.64 -47.15 15.63
C LYS A 186 38.84 -48.55 16.18
N LYS A 187 38.19 -49.56 15.59
CA LYS A 187 38.37 -50.97 15.97
C LYS A 187 39.79 -51.47 15.67
N ALA A 188 40.34 -51.11 14.50
CA ALA A 188 41.70 -51.49 14.12
C ALA A 188 42.76 -50.76 14.95
N ILE A 189 42.56 -49.47 15.24
CA ILE A 189 43.41 -48.68 16.14
C ILE A 189 43.41 -49.28 17.54
N PHE A 190 42.22 -49.62 18.07
CA PHE A 190 42.10 -50.27 19.38
C PHE A 190 42.84 -51.62 19.43
N ALA A 191 42.81 -52.39 18.33
CA ALA A 191 43.41 -53.73 18.27
C ALA A 191 44.94 -53.72 18.02
N ASN A 192 45.49 -52.71 17.34
CA ASN A 192 46.87 -52.75 16.83
C ASN A 192 47.76 -51.59 17.28
N ALA A 193 47.22 -50.43 17.68
CA ALA A 193 48.04 -49.24 17.98
C ALA A 193 48.57 -49.18 19.42
N PHE A 194 48.07 -50.03 20.32
CA PHE A 194 48.38 -50.00 21.76
C PHE A 194 48.83 -51.37 22.26
N GLU A 195 50.07 -51.77 21.96
CA GLU A 195 50.60 -53.12 22.25
C GLU A 195 50.69 -53.48 23.74
N LYS A 196 50.69 -52.50 24.66
CA LYS A 196 51.01 -52.73 26.10
C LYS A 196 50.05 -52.13 27.13
N GLU A 197 48.98 -51.46 26.71
CA GLU A 197 47.98 -50.86 27.61
C GLU A 197 46.58 -50.88 26.99
N LYS A 198 45.53 -51.03 27.81
CA LYS A 198 44.15 -50.78 27.36
C LYS A 198 43.93 -49.27 27.20
N PRO A 199 43.80 -48.73 25.97
CA PRO A 199 43.68 -47.29 25.78
C PRO A 199 42.34 -46.78 26.29
N THR A 200 42.32 -45.56 26.82
CA THR A 200 41.06 -44.86 27.13
C THR A 200 40.35 -44.48 25.83
N PRO A 201 39.01 -44.33 25.83
CA PRO A 201 38.27 -43.88 24.64
C PRO A 201 38.81 -42.58 24.04
N ALA A 202 39.27 -41.65 24.89
CA ALA A 202 39.89 -40.40 24.45
C ALA A 202 41.20 -40.59 23.68
N ARG A 203 42.04 -41.57 24.07
CA ARG A 203 43.29 -41.90 23.36
C ARG A 203 43.00 -42.55 22.00
N VAL A 204 42.04 -43.47 21.93
CA VAL A 204 41.60 -44.08 20.66
C VAL A 204 41.05 -43.01 19.72
N GLU A 205 40.26 -42.07 20.24
CA GLU A 205 39.71 -40.96 19.45
C GLU A 205 40.81 -39.99 18.97
N ALA A 206 41.87 -39.80 19.75
CA ALA A 206 43.02 -38.98 19.35
C ALA A 206 43.79 -39.62 18.19
N GLU A 207 44.10 -40.92 18.30
CA GLU A 207 44.75 -41.68 17.21
C GLU A 207 43.88 -41.77 15.96
N TYR A 208 42.57 -41.99 16.12
CA TYR A 208 41.64 -41.96 14.99
C TYR A 208 41.68 -40.61 14.28
N ARG A 209 41.64 -39.49 15.04
CA ARG A 209 41.75 -38.15 14.47
C ARG A 209 43.09 -37.92 13.79
N HIS A 210 44.19 -38.49 14.30
CA HIS A 210 45.51 -38.38 13.69
C HIS A 210 45.54 -39.03 12.28
N PHE A 211 45.14 -40.30 12.16
CA PHE A 211 45.06 -40.98 10.85
C PHE A 211 44.01 -40.38 9.91
N ALA A 212 42.81 -40.05 10.41
CA ALA A 212 41.78 -39.43 9.59
C ALA A 212 42.25 -38.08 9.01
N SER A 213 42.96 -37.28 9.82
CA SER A 213 43.56 -36.02 9.35
C SER A 213 44.63 -36.26 8.28
N ASN A 214 45.47 -37.30 8.43
CA ASN A 214 46.47 -37.67 7.43
C ASN A 214 45.83 -38.02 6.07
N ARG A 215 44.77 -38.84 6.09
CA ARG A 215 44.00 -39.17 4.87
C ARG A 215 43.39 -37.94 4.21
N ASP A 216 42.73 -37.09 5.00
CA ASP A 216 42.10 -35.86 4.50
C ASP A 216 43.13 -34.97 3.78
N ILE A 217 44.30 -34.76 4.40
CA ILE A 217 45.35 -33.89 3.85
C ILE A 217 45.91 -34.52 2.57
N LYS A 218 46.28 -35.80 2.60
CA LYS A 218 46.85 -36.51 1.44
C LYS A 218 45.89 -36.49 0.25
N ALA A 219 44.61 -36.81 0.48
CA ALA A 219 43.57 -36.78 -0.55
C ALA A 219 43.37 -35.37 -1.14
N ASN A 220 43.39 -34.31 -0.33
CA ASN A 220 43.24 -32.95 -0.84
C ASN A 220 44.47 -32.47 -1.62
N LEU A 221 45.69 -32.83 -1.19
CA LEU A 221 46.91 -32.54 -1.95
C LEU A 221 46.87 -33.23 -3.33
N GLU A 222 46.50 -34.51 -3.39
CA GLU A 222 46.35 -35.24 -4.65
C GLU A 222 45.28 -34.60 -5.56
N ARG A 223 44.18 -34.11 -4.99
CA ARG A 223 43.13 -33.41 -5.74
C ARG A 223 43.60 -32.09 -6.34
N ILE A 224 44.44 -31.33 -5.63
CA ILE A 224 45.07 -30.10 -6.14
C ILE A 224 46.06 -30.45 -7.26
N GLN A 225 46.91 -31.46 -7.07
CA GLN A 225 47.89 -31.91 -8.06
C GLN A 225 47.24 -32.39 -9.36
N LYS A 226 46.06 -33.01 -9.29
CA LYS A 226 45.30 -33.45 -10.47
C LYS A 226 44.91 -32.32 -11.43
N TRP A 227 44.84 -31.08 -10.95
CA TRP A 227 44.62 -29.90 -11.80
C TRP A 227 45.92 -29.35 -12.43
N GLY A 228 47.07 -29.96 -12.15
CA GLY A 228 48.39 -29.54 -12.65
C GLY A 228 49.08 -28.46 -11.81
N ASN A 229 48.56 -28.17 -10.61
CA ASN A 229 49.17 -27.21 -9.68
C ASN A 229 50.31 -27.88 -8.89
N GLU A 230 51.42 -27.16 -8.69
CA GLU A 230 52.46 -27.55 -7.74
C GLU A 230 51.97 -27.22 -6.32
N VAL A 231 51.93 -28.20 -5.41
CA VAL A 231 51.41 -28.00 -4.05
C VAL A 231 52.35 -28.56 -2.99
N ALA A 232 52.57 -27.78 -1.93
CA ALA A 232 53.37 -28.18 -0.77
C ALA A 232 52.63 -27.88 0.53
N TYR A 233 52.79 -28.76 1.52
CA TYR A 233 52.21 -28.60 2.85
C TYR A 233 53.28 -28.25 3.88
N TYR A 234 53.02 -27.23 4.69
CA TYR A 234 53.91 -26.75 5.74
C TYR A 234 53.22 -26.84 7.10
N CYS A 235 53.84 -27.58 8.02
CA CYS A 235 53.42 -27.64 9.42
C CYS A 235 53.91 -26.40 10.16
N VAL A 236 53.00 -25.47 10.45
CA VAL A 236 53.31 -24.18 11.09
C VAL A 236 52.12 -23.69 11.92
N ASP A 237 52.40 -23.28 13.16
CA ASP A 237 51.44 -22.49 13.93
C ASP A 237 51.56 -21.03 13.52
N ILE A 238 50.60 -20.55 12.74
CA ILE A 238 50.61 -19.20 12.18
C ILE A 238 50.56 -18.09 13.24
N ARG A 239 50.27 -18.41 14.50
CA ARG A 239 50.27 -17.44 15.60
C ARG A 239 51.68 -17.05 16.04
N ASP A 240 52.69 -17.86 15.67
CA ASP A 240 54.09 -17.63 15.98
C ASP A 240 54.81 -17.01 14.78
N GLN A 241 55.20 -15.73 14.92
CA GLN A 241 55.87 -14.98 13.88
C GLN A 241 57.19 -15.62 13.41
N ALA A 242 57.97 -16.22 14.32
CA ALA A 242 59.27 -16.79 13.98
C ALA A 242 59.09 -18.07 13.14
N LEU A 243 58.11 -18.90 13.51
CA LEU A 243 57.77 -20.09 12.73
C LEU A 243 57.19 -19.73 11.36
N VAL A 244 56.37 -18.67 11.27
CA VAL A 244 55.87 -18.16 9.99
C VAL A 244 57.01 -17.66 9.11
N ASN A 245 57.94 -16.85 9.63
CA ASN A 245 59.10 -16.39 8.86
C ASN A 245 59.91 -17.57 8.29
N ALA A 246 60.24 -18.55 9.12
CA ALA A 246 60.99 -19.73 8.70
C ALA A 246 60.23 -20.59 7.66
N ALA A 247 58.90 -20.68 7.76
CA ALA A 247 58.09 -21.37 6.76
C ALA A 247 58.02 -20.58 5.44
N MET A 248 57.91 -19.26 5.50
CA MET A 248 57.82 -18.38 4.33
C MET A 248 59.15 -18.28 3.57
N GLU A 249 60.29 -18.35 4.26
CA GLU A 249 61.61 -18.52 3.63
C GLU A 249 61.63 -19.81 2.78
N LYS A 250 61.20 -20.95 3.35
CA LYS A 250 61.12 -22.22 2.62
C LYS A 250 60.14 -22.16 1.43
N VAL A 251 58.99 -21.50 1.60
CA VAL A 251 58.04 -21.28 0.48
C VAL A 251 58.71 -20.49 -0.63
N THR A 252 59.43 -19.42 -0.27
CA THR A 252 60.10 -18.56 -1.26
C THR A 252 61.21 -19.30 -1.99
N GLU A 253 61.99 -20.12 -1.28
CA GLU A 253 63.04 -20.96 -1.85
C GLU A 253 62.50 -22.07 -2.77
N GLN A 254 61.40 -22.72 -2.39
CA GLN A 254 60.87 -23.89 -3.11
C GLN A 254 59.91 -23.50 -4.24
N LEU A 255 59.01 -22.54 -4.01
CA LEU A 255 57.93 -22.20 -4.93
C LEU A 255 58.15 -20.85 -5.62
N GLY A 256 58.72 -19.87 -4.92
CA GLY A 256 58.95 -18.51 -5.41
C GLY A 256 58.26 -17.42 -4.57
N PRO A 257 58.32 -16.14 -4.99
CA PRO A 257 57.75 -15.03 -4.24
C PRO A 257 56.21 -15.12 -4.15
N VAL A 258 55.67 -14.86 -2.96
CA VAL A 258 54.23 -14.94 -2.69
C VAL A 258 53.48 -13.76 -3.31
N THR A 259 52.50 -14.06 -4.16
CA THR A 259 51.67 -13.06 -4.86
C THR A 259 50.19 -13.15 -4.47
N ALA A 260 49.77 -14.18 -3.72
CA ALA A 260 48.42 -14.24 -3.17
C ALA A 260 48.40 -14.86 -1.76
N LEU A 261 47.57 -14.29 -0.90
CA LEU A 261 47.33 -14.79 0.45
C LEU A 261 45.85 -15.11 0.67
N ILE A 262 45.56 -16.32 1.13
CA ILE A 262 44.22 -16.74 1.56
C ILE A 262 44.28 -17.14 3.03
N HIS A 263 43.60 -16.37 3.87
CA HIS A 263 43.55 -16.58 5.31
C HIS A 263 42.25 -17.25 5.73
N GLY A 264 42.26 -18.58 5.77
CA GLY A 264 41.15 -19.43 6.19
C GLY A 264 41.31 -20.05 7.59
N ALA A 265 42.39 -19.72 8.30
CA ALA A 265 42.64 -20.28 9.63
C ALA A 265 41.68 -19.69 10.68
N GLY A 266 41.14 -20.57 11.53
CA GLY A 266 40.24 -20.16 12.59
C GLY A 266 39.95 -21.32 13.54
N VAL A 267 39.56 -20.97 14.77
CA VAL A 267 39.08 -21.90 15.80
C VAL A 267 37.85 -21.28 16.47
N LEU A 268 37.03 -22.11 17.12
CA LEU A 268 35.86 -21.69 17.89
C LEU A 268 36.01 -22.13 19.33
N GLU A 269 35.60 -21.29 20.27
CA GLU A 269 35.50 -21.60 21.69
C GLU A 269 34.23 -20.95 22.26
N ASP A 270 33.08 -21.42 21.81
CA ASP A 270 31.80 -20.78 22.07
C ASP A 270 31.46 -20.75 23.57
N LYS A 271 31.25 -19.54 24.09
CA LYS A 271 30.96 -19.27 25.50
C LYS A 271 30.38 -17.86 25.64
N LEU A 272 29.37 -17.68 26.51
CA LEU A 272 28.78 -16.36 26.78
C LEU A 272 29.85 -15.36 27.25
N ILE A 273 29.67 -14.08 26.98
CA ILE A 273 30.64 -13.00 27.27
C ILE A 273 31.11 -13.06 28.74
N CYS A 274 30.19 -13.27 29.68
CA CYS A 274 30.48 -13.31 31.11
C CYS A 274 31.13 -14.60 31.60
N GLU A 275 31.09 -15.68 30.82
CA GLU A 275 31.66 -16.99 31.21
C GLU A 275 32.94 -17.34 30.44
N LYS A 276 33.36 -16.47 29.52
CA LYS A 276 34.45 -16.70 28.59
C LYS A 276 35.76 -16.16 29.15
N THR A 277 36.81 -16.99 29.14
CA THR A 277 38.08 -16.58 29.75
C THR A 277 38.97 -15.79 28.77
N PRO A 278 39.89 -14.95 29.29
CA PRO A 278 40.87 -14.26 28.46
C PRO A 278 41.72 -15.17 27.57
N ASP A 279 42.03 -16.39 28.01
CA ASP A 279 42.86 -17.31 27.21
C ASP A 279 42.07 -17.94 26.07
N GLN A 280 40.78 -18.24 26.28
CA GLN A 280 39.88 -18.66 25.20
C GLN A 280 39.74 -17.55 24.15
N PHE A 281 39.57 -16.30 24.60
CA PHE A 281 39.56 -15.12 23.72
C PHE A 281 40.85 -15.04 22.90
N LYS A 282 42.02 -15.11 23.55
CA LYS A 282 43.32 -15.04 22.86
C LYS A 282 43.48 -16.16 21.85
N ASN A 283 42.97 -17.37 22.12
CA ASN A 283 43.08 -18.49 21.20
C ASN A 283 42.28 -18.25 19.90
N VAL A 284 41.02 -17.84 20.01
CA VAL A 284 40.14 -17.55 18.85
C VAL A 284 40.62 -16.30 18.12
N PHE A 285 40.76 -15.19 18.83
CA PHE A 285 41.14 -13.90 18.27
C PHE A 285 42.56 -13.95 17.68
N GLY A 286 43.51 -14.56 18.40
CA GLY A 286 44.91 -14.67 17.97
C GLY A 286 45.08 -15.54 16.72
N THR A 287 44.31 -16.62 16.57
CA THR A 287 44.38 -17.47 15.36
C THR A 287 44.03 -16.68 14.09
N LYS A 288 43.01 -15.81 14.16
CA LYS A 288 42.58 -14.98 13.02
C LYS A 288 43.45 -13.74 12.84
N ILE A 289 43.66 -12.98 13.90
CA ILE A 289 44.25 -11.64 13.78
C ILE A 289 45.76 -11.67 13.86
N ASN A 290 46.33 -12.30 14.90
CA ASN A 290 47.78 -12.40 14.99
C ASN A 290 48.33 -13.29 13.86
N GLY A 291 47.60 -14.35 13.49
CA GLY A 291 47.93 -15.20 12.35
C GLY A 291 47.99 -14.45 11.01
N LEU A 292 46.97 -13.64 10.71
CA LEU A 292 46.99 -12.80 9.52
C LEU A 292 48.15 -11.79 9.53
N PHE A 293 48.38 -11.11 10.66
CA PHE A 293 49.47 -10.14 10.76
C PHE A 293 50.84 -10.79 10.58
N ALA A 294 51.04 -12.00 11.11
CA ALA A 294 52.27 -12.74 10.92
C ALA A 294 52.51 -13.10 9.46
N LEU A 295 51.47 -13.51 8.72
CA LEU A 295 51.58 -13.80 7.30
C LEU A 295 51.86 -12.51 6.48
N LEU A 296 51.16 -11.41 6.78
CA LEU A 296 51.31 -10.14 6.07
C LEU A 296 52.69 -9.49 6.30
N SER A 297 53.28 -9.66 7.48
CA SER A 297 54.62 -9.13 7.78
C SER A 297 55.75 -9.93 7.14
N SER A 298 55.49 -11.19 6.76
CA SER A 298 56.45 -12.08 6.10
C SER A 298 56.38 -12.06 4.57
N VAL A 299 55.57 -11.18 3.97
CA VAL A 299 55.47 -11.02 2.51
C VAL A 299 55.71 -9.59 2.08
N ASP A 300 56.15 -9.44 0.83
CA ASP A 300 56.16 -8.16 0.13
C ASP A 300 54.74 -7.79 -0.30
N GLN A 301 54.08 -6.93 0.47
CA GLN A 301 52.67 -6.60 0.28
C GLN A 301 52.40 -5.85 -1.03
N ASP A 302 53.39 -5.16 -1.59
CA ASP A 302 53.29 -4.46 -2.88
C ASP A 302 53.28 -5.41 -4.08
N LYS A 303 53.62 -6.68 -3.88
CA LYS A 303 53.55 -7.74 -4.89
C LYS A 303 52.28 -8.58 -4.80
N LEU A 304 51.44 -8.37 -3.79
CA LEU A 304 50.22 -9.14 -3.64
C LEU A 304 49.19 -8.72 -4.70
N LYS A 305 48.76 -9.70 -5.49
CA LYS A 305 47.60 -9.60 -6.39
C LYS A 305 46.29 -9.84 -5.64
N TYR A 306 46.29 -10.74 -4.66
CA TYR A 306 45.09 -11.13 -3.89
C TYR A 306 45.37 -11.25 -2.40
N LEU A 307 44.44 -10.73 -1.59
CA LEU A 307 44.37 -10.94 -0.14
C LEU A 307 42.94 -11.32 0.24
N VAL A 308 42.67 -12.61 0.43
CA VAL A 308 41.34 -13.13 0.75
C VAL A 308 41.31 -13.58 2.21
N MET A 309 40.34 -13.09 2.98
CA MET A 309 40.17 -13.40 4.40
C MET A 309 38.81 -14.03 4.63
N PHE A 310 38.80 -15.18 5.32
CA PHE A 310 37.55 -15.84 5.68
C PHE A 310 37.04 -15.25 6.98
N SER A 311 36.10 -14.33 6.82
CA SER A 311 35.32 -13.72 7.88
C SER A 311 34.07 -14.57 8.18
N SER A 312 33.10 -14.03 8.92
CA SER A 312 31.84 -14.72 9.24
C SER A 312 30.68 -13.74 9.37
N VAL A 313 29.46 -14.20 9.07
CA VAL A 313 28.21 -13.48 9.37
C VAL A 313 28.13 -13.01 10.83
N ALA A 314 28.78 -13.70 11.77
CA ALA A 314 28.86 -13.30 13.17
C ALA A 314 29.53 -11.93 13.36
N ALA A 315 30.42 -11.50 12.46
CA ALA A 315 30.96 -10.14 12.47
C ALA A 315 29.84 -9.12 12.30
N ARG A 316 29.00 -9.29 11.27
CA ARG A 316 27.97 -8.31 10.89
C ARG A 316 26.77 -8.28 11.82
N PHE A 317 26.34 -9.44 12.35
CA PHE A 317 25.11 -9.53 13.15
C PHE A 317 25.36 -9.81 14.64
N GLY A 318 26.60 -10.13 15.03
CA GLY A 318 26.87 -10.79 16.31
C GLY A 318 26.39 -12.25 16.30
N ASN A 319 26.81 -13.03 17.29
CA ASN A 319 26.21 -14.33 17.54
C ASN A 319 26.39 -14.71 19.02
N THR A 320 25.33 -15.24 19.64
CA THR A 320 25.35 -15.61 21.07
C THR A 320 26.45 -16.63 21.34
N GLY A 321 27.30 -16.34 22.33
CA GLY A 321 28.42 -17.18 22.71
C GLY A 321 29.67 -17.01 21.85
N GLN A 322 29.67 -16.13 20.85
CA GLN A 322 30.75 -15.99 19.88
C GLN A 322 31.33 -14.57 19.82
N CYS A 323 31.41 -13.89 20.96
CA CYS A 323 31.83 -12.50 21.02
C CYS A 323 33.25 -12.26 20.47
N ASP A 324 34.23 -13.06 20.88
CA ASP A 324 35.61 -12.96 20.40
C ASP A 324 35.75 -13.27 18.91
N TYR A 325 34.97 -14.24 18.44
CA TYR A 325 34.88 -14.62 17.03
C TYR A 325 34.24 -13.50 16.19
N ALA A 326 33.14 -12.91 16.65
CA ALA A 326 32.52 -11.75 16.01
C ALA A 326 33.50 -10.56 15.95
N MET A 327 34.18 -10.27 17.07
CA MET A 327 35.20 -9.22 17.12
C MET A 327 36.35 -9.49 16.14
N ALA A 328 36.90 -10.71 16.11
CA ALA A 328 38.00 -11.07 15.22
C ALA A 328 37.60 -10.97 13.74
N ASN A 329 36.42 -11.46 13.38
CA ASN A 329 35.97 -11.41 11.99
C ASN A 329 35.64 -9.98 11.54
N GLU A 330 35.08 -9.12 12.41
CA GLU A 330 34.87 -7.70 12.09
C GLU A 330 36.21 -6.96 11.88
N VAL A 331 37.26 -7.33 12.63
CA VAL A 331 38.62 -6.82 12.37
C VAL A 331 39.12 -7.25 10.99
N LEU A 332 38.88 -8.49 10.56
CA LEU A 332 39.23 -8.92 9.19
C LEU A 332 38.52 -8.07 8.13
N ASN A 333 37.23 -7.77 8.34
CA ASN A 333 36.46 -6.91 7.44
C ASN A 333 37.10 -5.52 7.30
N LYS A 334 37.48 -4.91 8.44
CA LYS A 334 38.12 -3.57 8.41
C LYS A 334 39.55 -3.60 7.85
N ILE A 335 40.30 -4.68 8.08
CA ILE A 335 41.62 -4.85 7.45
C ILE A 335 41.48 -4.96 5.93
N ALA A 336 40.48 -5.69 5.42
CA ALA A 336 40.21 -5.78 3.99
C ALA A 336 39.95 -4.42 3.37
N GLN A 337 39.07 -3.62 3.98
CA GLN A 337 38.76 -2.26 3.53
C GLN A 337 40.02 -1.38 3.51
N ALA A 338 40.78 -1.37 4.60
CA ALA A 338 42.02 -0.62 4.69
C ALA A 338 43.07 -1.07 3.66
N LYS A 339 43.15 -2.39 3.38
CA LYS A 339 44.08 -2.95 2.39
C LYS A 339 43.69 -2.62 0.97
N GLN A 340 42.40 -2.67 0.63
CA GLN A 340 41.93 -2.27 -0.70
C GLN A 340 42.24 -0.81 -1.00
N ILE A 341 42.18 0.06 0.02
CA ILE A 341 42.50 1.49 -0.10
C ILE A 341 44.01 1.73 -0.22
N THR A 342 44.82 1.04 0.60
CA THR A 342 46.28 1.25 0.64
C THR A 342 47.02 0.55 -0.50
N HIS A 343 46.50 -0.56 -1.00
CA HIS A 343 47.09 -1.37 -2.06
C HIS A 343 46.03 -1.61 -3.15
N PRO A 344 45.66 -0.58 -3.94
CA PRO A 344 44.56 -0.66 -4.91
C PRO A 344 44.80 -1.68 -6.03
N HIS A 345 46.06 -2.05 -6.27
CA HIS A 345 46.45 -3.11 -7.20
C HIS A 345 46.08 -4.51 -6.67
N CYS A 346 46.12 -4.71 -5.35
CA CYS A 346 45.74 -5.93 -4.67
C CYS A 346 44.22 -6.01 -4.52
N ARG A 347 43.63 -7.16 -4.87
CA ARG A 347 42.23 -7.48 -4.59
C ARG A 347 42.11 -7.97 -3.15
N ALA A 348 41.74 -7.06 -2.24
CA ALA A 348 41.49 -7.39 -0.84
C ALA A 348 40.02 -7.74 -0.63
N LEU A 349 39.76 -8.90 -0.03
CA LEU A 349 38.44 -9.48 0.13
C LEU A 349 38.26 -10.03 1.54
N ALA A 350 37.18 -9.64 2.22
CA ALA A 350 36.70 -10.30 3.43
C ALA A 350 35.34 -10.93 3.14
N ILE A 351 35.30 -12.26 3.15
CA ILE A 351 34.08 -13.02 2.87
C ILE A 351 33.48 -13.48 4.20
N ASN A 352 32.34 -12.92 4.55
CA ASN A 352 31.56 -13.22 5.75
C ASN A 352 30.69 -14.43 5.48
N TRP A 353 31.26 -15.60 5.72
CA TRP A 353 30.57 -16.87 5.52
C TRP A 353 29.47 -17.11 6.55
N GLY A 354 28.30 -17.51 6.06
CA GLY A 354 27.28 -18.22 6.81
C GLY A 354 27.70 -19.66 7.12
N PRO A 355 26.83 -20.47 7.74
CA PRO A 355 27.18 -21.84 8.09
C PRO A 355 27.33 -22.71 6.83
N TRP A 356 28.43 -23.45 6.71
CA TRP A 356 28.68 -24.38 5.61
C TRP A 356 28.14 -25.78 5.94
N ASP A 357 27.73 -26.55 4.94
CA ASP A 357 27.39 -27.97 5.07
C ASP A 357 28.65 -28.84 5.17
N GLY A 358 29.45 -28.57 6.20
CA GLY A 358 30.74 -29.21 6.49
C GLY A 358 31.73 -28.27 7.19
N GLY A 359 32.92 -28.78 7.48
CA GLY A 359 33.94 -28.02 8.23
C GLY A 359 33.63 -27.96 9.73
N MET A 360 33.36 -26.76 10.26
CA MET A 360 33.07 -26.52 11.68
C MET A 360 31.63 -26.88 12.10
N VAL A 361 30.75 -27.15 11.14
CA VAL A 361 29.36 -27.57 11.37
C VAL A 361 29.32 -29.09 11.49
N THR A 362 29.02 -29.59 12.70
CA THR A 362 28.81 -31.02 12.96
C THR A 362 27.39 -31.45 12.56
N GLU A 363 27.13 -32.75 12.42
CA GLU A 363 25.79 -33.30 12.16
C GLU A 363 24.74 -32.86 13.20
N SER A 364 25.15 -32.68 14.46
CA SER A 364 24.27 -32.16 15.52
C SER A 364 23.97 -30.67 15.35
N LEU A 365 24.95 -29.86 14.91
CA LEU A 365 24.72 -28.44 14.59
C LEU A 365 23.89 -28.27 13.32
N LYS A 366 24.11 -29.12 12.31
CA LYS A 366 23.32 -29.15 11.06
C LYS A 366 21.82 -29.26 11.35
N ARG A 367 21.42 -30.23 12.18
CA ARG A 367 20.03 -30.40 12.63
C ARG A 367 19.48 -29.18 13.39
N GLU A 368 20.32 -28.47 14.14
CA GLU A 368 19.91 -27.26 14.86
C GLU A 368 19.74 -26.06 13.92
N PHE A 369 20.58 -25.93 12.89
CA PHE A 369 20.40 -24.93 11.83
C PHE A 369 19.16 -25.21 10.99
N GLU A 370 18.91 -26.47 10.61
CA GLU A 370 17.69 -26.90 9.92
C GLU A 370 16.42 -26.58 10.73
N LYS A 371 16.42 -26.86 12.04
CA LYS A 371 15.30 -26.49 12.94
C LYS A 371 15.04 -24.99 13.00
N ARG A 372 16.08 -24.17 12.84
CA ARG A 372 15.99 -22.71 12.79
C ARG A 372 15.78 -22.17 11.38
N GLN A 373 15.55 -23.04 10.39
CA GLN A 373 15.40 -22.70 8.98
C GLN A 373 16.59 -21.88 8.42
N ILE A 374 17.79 -22.09 8.97
CA ILE A 374 19.03 -21.49 8.48
C ILE A 374 19.62 -22.44 7.44
N GLU A 375 19.63 -22.00 6.18
CA GLU A 375 20.19 -22.77 5.06
C GLU A 375 21.73 -22.88 5.17
N LEU A 376 22.24 -24.10 5.01
CA LEU A 376 23.67 -24.38 4.98
C LEU A 376 24.23 -24.18 3.57
N ILE A 377 25.41 -23.58 3.46
CA ILE A 377 26.12 -23.38 2.20
C ILE A 377 26.73 -24.71 1.76
N PRO A 378 26.35 -25.28 0.60
CA PRO A 378 27.00 -26.48 0.08
C PRO A 378 28.50 -26.22 -0.16
N ILE A 379 29.37 -27.15 0.24
CA ILE A 379 30.83 -26.95 0.20
C ILE A 379 31.33 -26.53 -1.18
N GLN A 380 30.85 -27.18 -2.24
CA GLN A 380 31.28 -26.86 -3.61
C GLN A 380 30.80 -25.47 -4.05
N ALA A 381 29.55 -25.12 -3.72
CA ALA A 381 28.98 -23.81 -4.05
C ALA A 381 29.72 -22.68 -3.33
N GLY A 382 30.00 -22.83 -2.04
CA GLY A 382 30.79 -21.84 -1.30
C GLY A 382 32.21 -21.70 -1.85
N ALA A 383 32.86 -22.81 -2.20
CA ALA A 383 34.21 -22.78 -2.77
C ALA A 383 34.25 -22.07 -4.14
N GLN A 384 33.27 -22.32 -5.00
CA GLN A 384 33.09 -21.62 -6.27
C GLN A 384 32.76 -20.14 -6.06
N GLN A 385 31.97 -19.79 -5.03
CA GLN A 385 31.66 -18.41 -4.71
C GLN A 385 32.91 -17.61 -4.35
N MET A 386 33.85 -18.20 -3.60
CA MET A 386 35.14 -17.53 -3.30
C MET A 386 35.89 -17.17 -4.59
N VAL A 387 36.02 -18.13 -5.50
CA VAL A 387 36.64 -17.93 -6.81
C VAL A 387 35.91 -16.83 -7.59
N ALA A 388 34.58 -16.85 -7.59
CA ALA A 388 33.78 -15.85 -8.27
C ALA A 388 34.03 -14.42 -7.73
N GLU A 389 34.11 -14.26 -6.41
CA GLU A 389 34.42 -12.96 -5.80
C GLU A 389 35.85 -12.49 -6.07
N MET A 390 36.80 -13.42 -6.16
CA MET A 390 38.17 -13.12 -6.60
C MET A 390 38.20 -12.57 -8.03
N GLY A 391 37.40 -13.15 -8.94
CA GLY A 391 37.24 -12.70 -10.33
C GLY A 391 36.27 -11.53 -10.53
N ASN A 392 35.67 -10.99 -9.47
CA ASN A 392 34.66 -9.95 -9.57
C ASN A 392 35.27 -8.62 -10.07
N ALA A 393 34.72 -8.09 -11.16
CA ALA A 393 35.14 -6.84 -11.77
C ALA A 393 34.94 -5.63 -10.84
N ASP A 394 33.92 -5.67 -9.98
CA ASP A 394 33.63 -4.59 -9.02
C ASP A 394 34.57 -4.70 -7.80
N ARG A 395 35.75 -4.10 -7.93
CA ARG A 395 36.75 -4.05 -6.85
C ARG A 395 36.30 -3.24 -5.63
N SER A 396 35.19 -2.49 -5.70
CA SER A 396 34.63 -1.79 -4.53
C SER A 396 33.92 -2.75 -3.56
N CYS A 397 33.51 -3.93 -4.03
CA CYS A 397 32.92 -4.99 -3.20
C CYS A 397 34.04 -5.69 -2.41
N VAL A 398 34.43 -5.13 -1.26
CA VAL A 398 35.51 -5.64 -0.41
C VAL A 398 34.99 -6.58 0.68
N GLU A 399 33.86 -6.23 1.29
CA GLU A 399 33.21 -6.98 2.34
C GLU A 399 31.96 -7.64 1.77
N VAL A 400 31.98 -8.97 1.66
CA VAL A 400 30.91 -9.76 1.03
C VAL A 400 30.28 -10.64 2.09
N VAL A 401 28.95 -10.79 2.06
CA VAL A 401 28.23 -11.73 2.94
C VAL A 401 27.67 -12.84 2.08
N VAL A 402 27.97 -14.10 2.46
CA VAL A 402 27.52 -15.28 1.70
C VAL A 402 26.82 -16.24 2.66
N GLY A 403 25.54 -16.53 2.43
CA GLY A 403 24.79 -17.60 3.09
C GLY A 403 23.35 -17.69 2.58
N GLY A 404 22.74 -18.87 2.71
CA GLY A 404 21.35 -19.09 2.26
C GLY A 404 20.38 -18.23 3.08
N THR A 405 19.40 -17.65 2.39
CA THR A 405 18.37 -16.72 2.87
C THR A 405 18.65 -16.07 4.24
N ILE A 406 19.73 -15.27 4.34
CA ILE A 406 20.11 -14.60 5.59
C ILE A 406 19.12 -13.46 5.83
N SER A 407 17.99 -13.76 6.46
CA SER A 407 17.17 -12.77 7.15
C SER A 407 17.81 -12.47 8.51
N SER A 408 17.86 -11.19 8.89
CA SER A 408 18.30 -10.75 10.23
C SER A 408 17.39 -11.22 11.37
N ASP A 409 16.29 -11.89 11.05
CA ASP A 409 15.34 -12.37 12.04
C ASP A 409 15.77 -13.75 12.56
N VAL A 410 16.34 -13.75 13.77
CA VAL A 410 16.32 -14.95 14.61
C VAL A 410 14.87 -15.43 14.66
N PRO A 411 14.55 -16.67 14.27
CA PRO A 411 13.20 -17.20 14.45
C PRO A 411 12.84 -17.07 15.93
N GLU A 412 11.82 -16.27 16.22
CA GLU A 412 11.29 -16.19 17.58
C GLU A 412 10.91 -17.61 18.01
N ARG A 413 11.42 -18.06 19.17
CA ARG A 413 10.98 -19.33 19.79
C ARG A 413 9.47 -19.33 19.75
N SER A 414 8.85 -20.41 19.24
CA SER A 414 7.40 -20.52 19.13
C SER A 414 6.76 -20.22 20.49
N CYS A 415 6.26 -19.01 20.66
CA CYS A 415 5.53 -18.61 21.85
C CYS A 415 4.14 -19.25 21.73
N ALA A 416 3.61 -19.77 22.83
CA ALA A 416 2.21 -20.16 22.86
C ALA A 416 1.37 -18.88 22.68
N MET A 417 0.54 -18.84 21.63
CA MET A 417 -0.30 -17.70 21.31
C MET A 417 -1.76 -18.05 21.57
N ASN A 418 -2.50 -17.12 22.17
CA ASN A 418 -3.93 -17.24 22.38
C ASN A 418 -4.66 -16.62 21.18
N LYS A 419 -5.74 -17.27 20.72
CA LYS A 419 -6.68 -16.65 19.78
C LYS A 419 -7.60 -15.73 20.56
N VAL A 420 -7.50 -14.42 20.32
CA VAL A 420 -8.16 -13.41 21.16
C VAL A 420 -9.40 -12.84 20.52
N LEU A 421 -9.39 -12.64 19.20
CA LEU A 421 -10.55 -12.20 18.43
C LEU A 421 -10.44 -12.70 16.99
N SER A 422 -11.60 -12.79 16.33
CA SER A 422 -11.68 -12.97 14.88
C SER A 422 -12.36 -11.76 14.24
N GLN A 423 -12.00 -11.48 12.99
CA GLN A 423 -12.66 -10.46 12.17
C GLN A 423 -12.89 -11.03 10.78
N THR A 424 -14.11 -10.86 10.26
CA THR A 424 -14.42 -11.21 8.87
C THR A 424 -14.34 -9.96 7.99
N PHE A 425 -13.53 -10.04 6.94
CA PHE A 425 -13.45 -9.01 5.91
C PHE A 425 -14.29 -9.40 4.71
N SER A 426 -15.15 -8.48 4.26
CA SER A 426 -16.13 -8.70 3.20
C SER A 426 -16.50 -7.38 2.56
N SER A 427 -16.42 -7.28 1.24
CA SER A 427 -16.88 -6.09 0.49
C SER A 427 -18.39 -5.84 0.64
N ARG A 428 -19.16 -6.87 0.99
CA ARG A 428 -20.62 -6.75 1.25
C ARG A 428 -20.95 -6.23 2.64
N ASP A 429 -20.10 -6.54 3.62
CA ASP A 429 -20.36 -6.24 5.03
C ASP A 429 -19.49 -5.09 5.57
N SER A 430 -18.63 -4.52 4.72
CA SER A 430 -17.72 -3.43 5.05
C SER A 430 -17.44 -2.53 3.85
N CYS A 431 -17.91 -1.28 3.90
CA CYS A 431 -17.69 -0.29 2.84
C CYS A 431 -16.19 -0.01 2.63
N ILE A 432 -15.39 -0.02 3.70
CA ILE A 432 -13.97 0.32 3.62
C ILE A 432 -13.14 -0.68 2.79
N ILE A 433 -13.59 -1.92 2.72
CA ILE A 433 -12.94 -2.96 1.91
C ILE A 433 -13.24 -2.77 0.43
N GLU A 434 -14.44 -2.26 0.11
CA GLU A 434 -14.81 -1.87 -1.25
C GLU A 434 -14.10 -0.58 -1.68
N ASP A 435 -13.84 0.33 -0.75
CA ASP A 435 -13.15 1.60 -0.97
C ASP A 435 -11.62 1.45 -1.16
N HIS A 436 -11.05 0.27 -0.88
CA HIS A 436 -9.61 -0.02 -0.99
C HIS A 436 -9.34 -1.15 -2.00
N LYS A 437 -9.37 -0.82 -3.29
CA LYS A 437 -9.17 -1.78 -4.40
C LYS A 437 -7.87 -1.55 -5.14
N ILE A 438 -7.10 -2.62 -5.32
CA ILE A 438 -5.89 -2.60 -6.17
C ILE A 438 -6.12 -3.60 -7.29
N ASP A 439 -5.99 -3.17 -8.54
CA ASP A 439 -6.29 -3.96 -9.74
C ASP A 439 -7.72 -4.52 -9.71
N ASN A 440 -8.69 -3.67 -9.33
CA ASN A 440 -10.11 -3.98 -9.10
C ASN A 440 -10.38 -5.05 -8.01
N ALA A 441 -9.34 -5.56 -7.33
CA ALA A 441 -9.51 -6.53 -6.25
C ALA A 441 -9.56 -5.82 -4.88
N PRO A 442 -10.54 -6.12 -4.02
CA PRO A 442 -10.58 -5.58 -2.67
C PRO A 442 -9.39 -6.09 -1.85
N VAL A 443 -8.66 -5.19 -1.22
CA VAL A 443 -7.51 -5.51 -0.37
C VAL A 443 -7.73 -4.89 1.00
N VAL A 444 -7.50 -5.64 2.07
CA VAL A 444 -7.59 -5.08 3.43
C VAL A 444 -6.42 -4.10 3.67
N PRO A 445 -6.68 -2.83 4.05
CA PRO A 445 -5.65 -1.87 4.40
C PRO A 445 -4.73 -2.35 5.53
N LEU A 446 -3.43 -2.05 5.44
CA LEU A 446 -2.50 -2.31 6.54
C LEU A 446 -2.91 -1.56 7.83
N ALA A 447 -3.50 -0.38 7.69
CA ALA A 447 -4.00 0.41 8.82
C ALA A 447 -5.04 -0.34 9.68
N LEU A 448 -5.97 -1.07 9.05
CA LEU A 448 -6.94 -1.91 9.77
C LEU A 448 -6.26 -3.09 10.48
N MET A 449 -5.22 -3.66 9.88
CA MET A 449 -4.45 -4.73 10.52
C MET A 449 -3.71 -4.22 11.76
N VAL A 450 -3.16 -3.00 11.71
CA VAL A 450 -2.51 -2.35 12.85
C VAL A 450 -3.52 -2.14 13.99
N ASP A 451 -4.73 -1.64 13.72
CA ASP A 451 -5.77 -1.54 14.76
C ASP A 451 -6.17 -2.91 15.34
N LEU A 452 -6.35 -3.93 14.50
CA LEU A 452 -6.69 -5.29 14.97
C LEU A 452 -5.63 -5.86 15.91
N LEU A 453 -4.35 -5.67 15.60
CA LEU A 453 -3.23 -6.09 16.46
C LEU A 453 -3.27 -5.34 17.81
N ALA A 454 -3.53 -4.03 17.78
CA ALA A 454 -3.63 -3.21 18.99
C ALA A 454 -4.80 -3.64 19.87
N CYS A 455 -5.98 -3.80 19.26
CA CYS A 455 -7.20 -4.20 19.95
C CYS A 455 -7.09 -5.61 20.55
N GLY A 456 -6.45 -6.55 19.82
CA GLY A 456 -6.14 -7.88 20.34
C GLY A 456 -5.24 -7.82 21.58
N ALA A 457 -4.19 -6.99 21.54
CA ALA A 457 -3.27 -6.82 22.65
C ALA A 457 -3.95 -6.27 23.91
N GLU A 458 -4.81 -5.26 23.79
CA GLU A 458 -5.58 -4.70 24.91
C GLU A 458 -6.55 -5.71 25.52
N ARG A 459 -7.27 -6.48 24.69
CA ARG A 459 -8.21 -7.52 25.18
C ARG A 459 -7.52 -8.63 25.96
N ASN A 460 -6.36 -9.05 25.48
CA ASN A 460 -5.60 -10.11 26.13
C ASN A 460 -4.90 -9.63 27.41
N ASN A 461 -4.79 -8.31 27.61
CA ASN A 461 -4.10 -7.72 28.76
C ASN A 461 -4.95 -6.60 29.41
N PRO A 462 -6.06 -6.94 30.09
CA PRO A 462 -6.95 -5.96 30.71
C PRO A 462 -6.22 -5.03 31.69
N GLY A 463 -6.55 -3.73 31.63
CA GLY A 463 -5.95 -2.69 32.48
C GLY A 463 -4.76 -1.98 31.84
N LEU A 464 -4.26 -2.46 30.70
CA LEU A 464 -3.24 -1.80 29.89
C LEU A 464 -3.85 -1.25 28.59
N GLN A 465 -3.28 -0.16 28.09
CA GLN A 465 -3.61 0.42 26.79
C GLN A 465 -2.43 0.29 25.83
N CYS A 466 -2.72 0.22 24.52
CA CYS A 466 -1.71 0.24 23.48
C CYS A 466 -0.97 1.59 23.50
N ALA A 467 0.36 1.55 23.64
CA ALA A 467 1.24 2.73 23.60
C ALA A 467 2.11 2.77 22.34
N GLY A 468 2.07 1.72 21.50
CA GLY A 468 2.83 1.66 20.27
C GLY A 468 3.01 0.25 19.74
N MET A 469 3.81 0.11 18.68
CA MET A 469 4.19 -1.18 18.11
C MET A 469 5.64 -1.15 17.61
N GLU A 470 6.32 -2.28 17.69
CA GLU A 470 7.64 -2.48 17.10
C GLU A 470 7.59 -3.61 16.06
N LYS A 471 8.48 -3.52 15.07
CA LYS A 471 8.70 -4.55 14.05
C LYS A 471 7.42 -4.95 13.31
N VAL A 472 6.58 -3.98 12.97
CA VAL A 472 5.36 -4.25 12.20
C VAL A 472 5.77 -4.64 10.78
N ARG A 473 5.33 -5.82 10.35
CA ARG A 473 5.58 -6.31 8.99
C ARG A 473 4.31 -6.84 8.34
N LEU A 474 4.10 -6.44 7.09
CA LEU A 474 3.12 -7.04 6.19
C LEU A 474 3.80 -8.20 5.45
N LEU A 475 3.40 -9.43 5.77
CA LEU A 475 3.94 -10.64 5.14
C LEU A 475 3.14 -11.03 3.90
N LYS A 476 1.82 -10.93 3.98
CA LYS A 476 0.91 -11.22 2.88
C LYS A 476 -0.38 -10.42 3.00
N GLY A 477 -0.71 -9.65 1.96
CA GLY A 477 -1.99 -8.94 1.88
C GLY A 477 -3.19 -9.87 2.03
N ILE A 478 -4.27 -9.38 2.62
CA ILE A 478 -5.55 -10.09 2.72
C ILE A 478 -6.43 -9.62 1.55
N VAL A 479 -6.75 -10.55 0.66
CA VAL A 479 -7.70 -10.36 -0.43
C VAL A 479 -8.90 -11.27 -0.12
N PRO A 480 -10.08 -10.71 0.24
CA PRO A 480 -11.28 -11.50 0.52
C PRO A 480 -11.65 -12.41 -0.67
N ALA A 481 -11.51 -13.73 -0.51
CA ALA A 481 -11.86 -14.69 -1.56
C ALA A 481 -13.37 -14.97 -1.53
N ASN A 482 -14.04 -15.04 -2.69
CA ASN A 482 -15.50 -15.26 -2.77
C ASN A 482 -16.31 -14.29 -1.87
N ASP A 483 -15.90 -13.02 -1.83
CA ASP A 483 -16.43 -11.93 -1.02
C ASP A 483 -16.22 -12.02 0.50
N LYS A 484 -15.60 -13.07 1.08
CA LYS A 484 -15.34 -13.15 2.53
C LYS A 484 -14.03 -13.84 2.90
N THR A 485 -13.26 -13.25 3.81
CA THR A 485 -12.14 -13.90 4.49
C THR A 485 -12.21 -13.64 5.99
N GLU A 486 -12.25 -14.70 6.79
CA GLU A 486 -12.09 -14.60 8.24
C GLU A 486 -10.61 -14.65 8.64
N VAL A 487 -10.20 -13.72 9.49
CA VAL A 487 -8.87 -13.71 10.11
C VAL A 487 -8.97 -13.89 11.62
N GLN A 488 -7.90 -14.47 12.18
CA GLN A 488 -7.72 -14.70 13.60
C GLN A 488 -6.55 -13.85 14.09
N VAL A 489 -6.79 -13.07 15.14
CA VAL A 489 -5.74 -12.31 15.83
C VAL A 489 -5.24 -13.15 17.00
N GLU A 490 -3.96 -13.46 16.94
CA GLU A 490 -3.27 -14.26 17.94
C GLU A 490 -2.32 -13.38 18.74
N ILE A 491 -2.41 -13.44 20.07
CA ILE A 491 -1.60 -12.64 21.00
C ILE A 491 -0.87 -13.58 21.95
N GLY A 492 0.42 -13.36 22.13
CA GLY A 492 1.22 -14.14 23.07
C GLY A 492 1.14 -13.62 24.50
N LYS A 493 1.98 -14.19 25.36
CA LYS A 493 2.13 -13.72 26.73
C LYS A 493 2.78 -12.32 26.74
N CYS A 494 2.17 -11.38 27.45
CA CYS A 494 2.79 -10.10 27.72
C CYS A 494 4.00 -10.28 28.67
N VAL A 495 5.11 -9.66 28.31
CA VAL A 495 6.38 -9.72 29.01
C VAL A 495 6.90 -8.32 29.25
N SER A 496 7.47 -8.08 30.43
CA SER A 496 8.19 -6.84 30.69
C SER A 496 9.61 -6.94 30.13
N ILE A 497 9.97 -6.00 29.27
CA ILE A 497 11.31 -5.80 28.73
C ILE A 497 11.65 -4.34 29.00
N ASP A 498 12.71 -4.07 29.77
CA ASP A 498 13.14 -2.71 30.12
C ASP A 498 12.06 -1.81 30.73
N HIS A 499 11.27 -2.33 31.68
CA HIS A 499 10.14 -1.63 32.31
C HIS A 499 9.00 -1.24 31.36
N GLN A 500 9.05 -1.71 30.12
CA GLN A 500 7.99 -1.60 29.14
C GLN A 500 7.31 -2.95 28.96
N LEU A 501 6.02 -2.96 28.67
CA LEU A 501 5.25 -4.18 28.55
C LEU A 501 5.05 -4.48 27.06
N PHE A 502 5.55 -5.61 26.60
CA PHE A 502 5.44 -6.03 25.20
C PHE A 502 4.66 -7.32 25.08
N THR A 503 3.85 -7.42 24.03
CA THR A 503 3.19 -8.67 23.67
C THR A 503 3.35 -8.95 22.17
N PRO A 504 3.81 -10.14 21.78
CA PRO A 504 3.84 -10.50 20.37
C PRO A 504 2.40 -10.66 19.86
N ALA A 505 2.15 -10.22 18.64
CA ALA A 505 0.85 -10.25 18.01
C ALA A 505 0.99 -10.63 16.53
N ARG A 506 0.04 -11.42 16.00
CA ARG A 506 -0.02 -11.75 14.57
C ARG A 506 -1.45 -11.92 14.09
N ILE A 507 -1.64 -11.69 12.80
CA ILE A 507 -2.90 -11.95 12.09
C ILE A 507 -2.70 -13.17 11.19
N THR A 508 -3.62 -14.13 11.30
CA THR A 508 -3.58 -15.37 10.51
C THR A 508 -4.93 -15.67 9.87
N SER A 509 -4.93 -16.48 8.80
CA SER A 509 -6.13 -17.06 8.20
C SER A 509 -5.90 -18.51 7.79
N LEU A 510 -6.98 -19.23 7.47
CA LEU A 510 -6.89 -20.59 6.93
C LEU A 510 -6.77 -20.54 5.40
N GLY A 511 -5.67 -21.06 4.85
CA GLY A 511 -5.47 -21.17 3.41
C GLY A 511 -6.30 -22.30 2.77
N LYS A 512 -6.44 -22.25 1.43
CA LYS A 512 -7.21 -23.26 0.64
C LYS A 512 -6.75 -24.71 0.85
N ASN A 513 -5.49 -24.91 1.23
CA ASN A 513 -4.89 -26.23 1.43
C ASN A 513 -4.95 -26.68 2.92
N GLY A 514 -5.70 -25.96 3.77
CA GLY A 514 -5.74 -26.18 5.22
C GLY A 514 -4.52 -25.66 5.98
N LEU A 515 -3.54 -25.06 5.29
CA LEU A 515 -2.36 -24.44 5.91
C LEU A 515 -2.67 -23.04 6.43
N THR A 516 -2.18 -22.72 7.63
CA THR A 516 -2.28 -21.37 8.21
C THR A 516 -1.42 -20.39 7.43
N ILE A 517 -2.02 -19.27 7.02
CA ILE A 517 -1.33 -18.15 6.37
C ILE A 517 -1.17 -17.04 7.40
N GLN A 518 0.06 -16.55 7.60
CA GLN A 518 0.31 -15.35 8.40
C GLN A 518 0.31 -14.12 7.49
N HIS A 519 -0.48 -13.11 7.86
CA HIS A 519 -0.66 -11.89 7.07
C HIS A 519 0.20 -10.73 7.60
N ALA A 520 0.19 -10.54 8.92
CA ALA A 520 0.95 -9.48 9.58
C ALA A 520 1.49 -9.96 10.94
N GLY A 521 2.54 -9.31 11.42
CA GLY A 521 3.11 -9.54 12.75
C GLY A 521 3.67 -8.25 13.35
N ALA A 522 3.66 -8.17 14.68
CA ALA A 522 4.16 -7.03 15.45
C ALA A 522 4.54 -7.44 16.89
N GLN A 523 5.34 -6.60 17.54
CA GLN A 523 5.49 -6.55 19.00
C GLN A 523 4.71 -5.35 19.51
N VAL A 524 3.57 -5.56 20.15
CA VAL A 524 2.71 -4.46 20.63
C VAL A 524 3.22 -3.98 21.99
N LEU A 525 3.47 -2.68 22.09
CA LEU A 525 3.85 -1.99 23.32
C LEU A 525 2.59 -1.60 24.10
N LEU A 526 2.54 -1.98 25.36
CA LEU A 526 1.45 -1.71 26.29
C LEU A 526 1.96 -0.84 27.45
N ALA A 527 1.09 0.03 27.97
CA ALA A 527 1.37 0.85 29.14
C ALA A 527 0.10 1.08 29.96
N GLU A 528 0.23 1.45 31.23
CA GLU A 528 -0.90 1.94 32.04
C GLU A 528 -1.34 3.34 31.59
N LYS A 529 -0.36 4.18 31.21
CA LYS A 529 -0.57 5.54 30.73
C LYS A 529 0.39 5.84 29.58
N LEU A 530 -0.08 6.60 28.59
CA LEU A 530 0.75 7.07 27.48
C LEU A 530 1.87 8.02 27.98
N PRO A 531 3.07 7.96 27.35
CA PRO A 531 4.17 8.87 27.64
C PRO A 531 3.82 10.30 27.22
N GLN A 532 4.49 11.30 27.81
CA GLN A 532 4.29 12.69 27.39
C GLN A 532 4.79 12.94 25.95
N PRO A 533 4.09 13.78 25.18
CA PRO A 533 4.54 14.22 23.86
C PRO A 533 5.95 14.80 23.89
N PRO A 534 6.82 14.43 22.93
CA PRO A 534 8.10 15.09 22.76
C PRO A 534 7.90 16.54 22.31
N VAL A 535 8.77 17.44 22.77
CA VAL A 535 8.83 18.80 22.25
C VAL A 535 9.59 18.75 20.92
N LEU A 536 8.94 19.13 19.83
CA LEU A 536 9.62 19.29 18.54
C LEU A 536 10.66 20.42 18.64
N SER A 537 11.91 20.16 18.27
CA SER A 537 12.87 21.25 18.07
C SER A 537 12.37 22.14 16.93
N LYS A 538 12.40 23.45 17.12
CA LYS A 538 12.03 24.47 16.11
C LYS A 538 12.94 24.46 14.87
N SER A 539 13.84 23.48 14.73
CA SER A 539 14.85 23.38 13.66
C SER A 539 14.39 22.58 12.44
N ALA A 540 13.10 22.27 12.31
CA ALA A 540 12.54 21.54 11.18
C ALA A 540 11.57 22.40 10.36
N ASP A 541 11.92 23.67 10.12
CA ASP A 541 11.33 24.37 8.97
C ASP A 541 11.84 23.64 7.71
N MET A 542 10.97 22.80 7.15
CA MET A 542 11.22 22.17 5.88
C MET A 542 10.75 23.13 4.79
N ASP A 543 11.62 23.43 3.83
CA ASP A 543 11.26 24.17 2.61
C ASP A 543 10.29 23.32 1.77
N LEU A 544 9.01 23.41 2.12
CA LEU A 544 7.90 22.79 1.40
C LEU A 544 7.36 23.79 0.37
N THR A 545 7.21 23.33 -0.86
CA THR A 545 6.60 24.13 -1.93
C THR A 545 5.14 23.69 -2.15
N PRO A 546 4.22 24.62 -2.48
CA PRO A 546 2.87 24.26 -2.86
C PRO A 546 2.87 23.36 -4.11
N TRP A 547 2.08 22.29 -4.08
CA TRP A 547 1.85 21.45 -5.25
C TRP A 547 0.51 21.81 -5.90
N ASN A 548 0.53 22.24 -7.17
CA ASN A 548 -0.66 22.64 -7.91
C ASN A 548 -1.47 21.43 -8.43
N ILE A 549 -1.92 20.56 -7.53
CA ILE A 549 -2.86 19.47 -7.80
C ILE A 549 -4.00 19.54 -6.79
N THR A 550 -5.24 19.37 -7.25
CA THR A 550 -6.38 19.25 -6.33
C THR A 550 -6.46 17.83 -5.77
N MET A 551 -7.05 17.67 -4.58
CA MET A 551 -7.24 16.31 -4.03
C MET A 551 -8.12 15.43 -4.92
N GLU A 552 -9.13 16.01 -5.59
CA GLU A 552 -9.94 15.29 -6.58
C GLU A 552 -9.07 14.71 -7.70
N GLN A 553 -8.18 15.52 -8.29
CA GLN A 553 -7.22 15.05 -9.29
C GLN A 553 -6.26 14.00 -8.73
N ALA A 554 -5.79 14.15 -7.49
CA ALA A 554 -4.88 13.20 -6.87
C ALA A 554 -5.55 11.82 -6.67
N TYR A 555 -6.82 11.77 -6.27
CA TYR A 555 -7.59 10.52 -6.18
C TYR A 555 -8.02 9.97 -7.55
N GLU A 556 -8.25 10.82 -8.55
CA GLU A 556 -8.56 10.36 -9.91
C GLU A 556 -7.33 9.77 -10.63
N THR A 557 -6.11 10.25 -10.33
CA THR A 557 -4.93 9.98 -11.17
C THR A 557 -3.78 9.26 -10.48
N ILE A 558 -3.66 9.32 -9.15
CA ILE A 558 -2.49 8.82 -8.40
C ILE A 558 -2.90 7.78 -7.36
N LEU A 559 -3.90 8.07 -6.55
CA LEU A 559 -4.36 7.18 -5.47
C LEU A 559 -5.44 6.22 -5.97
N PHE A 560 -5.53 5.02 -5.39
CA PHE A 560 -6.56 4.01 -5.73
C PHE A 560 -7.75 4.00 -4.76
N HIS A 561 -7.78 4.94 -3.82
CA HIS A 561 -8.74 4.98 -2.72
C HIS A 561 -10.06 5.63 -3.17
N GLU A 562 -11.18 4.99 -2.83
CA GLU A 562 -12.54 5.47 -3.11
C GLU A 562 -13.26 5.83 -1.79
N GLY A 563 -14.46 6.40 -1.90
CA GLY A 563 -15.41 6.58 -0.79
C GLY A 563 -14.80 7.18 0.48
N ALA A 564 -14.91 6.46 1.59
CA ALA A 564 -14.49 6.92 2.91
C ALA A 564 -12.96 7.02 3.07
N LEU A 565 -12.17 6.39 2.20
CA LEU A 565 -10.71 6.48 2.20
C LEU A 565 -10.17 7.65 1.37
N GLN A 566 -11.04 8.45 0.76
CA GLN A 566 -10.66 9.78 0.26
C GLN A 566 -10.49 10.79 1.40
N CYS A 567 -9.60 10.46 2.35
CA CYS A 567 -9.50 11.09 3.66
C CYS A 567 -8.45 12.20 3.76
N ILE A 568 -7.48 12.29 2.84
CA ILE A 568 -6.62 13.47 2.71
C ILE A 568 -7.48 14.63 2.18
N THR A 569 -7.55 15.69 2.96
CA THR A 569 -8.33 16.91 2.66
C THR A 569 -7.50 17.98 1.96
N GLU A 570 -6.18 18.01 2.19
CA GLU A 570 -5.28 19.03 1.66
C GLU A 570 -3.83 18.51 1.63
N ILE A 571 -3.07 18.87 0.58
CA ILE A 571 -1.61 18.77 0.56
C ILE A 571 -1.06 20.15 0.91
N CYS A 572 -0.52 20.31 2.12
CA CYS A 572 0.03 21.59 2.59
C CYS A 572 1.28 22.00 1.81
N GLY A 573 2.08 21.01 1.40
CA GLY A 573 3.29 21.23 0.62
C GLY A 573 4.14 19.98 0.48
N VAL A 574 5.06 20.02 -0.48
CA VAL A 574 5.94 18.90 -0.83
C VAL A 574 7.34 19.41 -1.18
N SER A 575 8.35 18.57 -0.93
CA SER A 575 9.75 18.78 -1.32
C SER A 575 10.39 17.45 -1.73
N SER A 576 11.67 17.51 -2.11
CA SER A 576 12.49 16.32 -2.40
C SER A 576 12.81 15.45 -1.19
N LYS A 577 12.39 15.84 0.02
CA LYS A 577 12.61 15.09 1.26
C LYS A 577 11.38 14.94 2.14
N ALA A 578 10.29 15.64 1.87
CA ALA A 578 9.10 15.55 2.71
C ALA A 578 7.80 15.90 1.98
N ILE A 579 6.68 15.45 2.53
CA ILE A 579 5.34 15.91 2.20
C ILE A 579 4.58 16.17 3.50
N GLU A 580 3.73 17.19 3.49
CA GLU A 580 2.80 17.49 4.57
C GLU A 580 1.37 17.47 4.05
N VAL A 581 0.49 16.75 4.75
CA VAL A 581 -0.92 16.62 4.40
C VAL A 581 -1.83 16.81 5.61
N MET A 582 -3.08 17.23 5.36
CA MET A 582 -4.17 17.27 6.34
C MET A 582 -5.15 16.13 6.09
N THR A 583 -5.58 15.44 7.14
CA THR A 583 -6.62 14.41 7.08
C THR A 583 -7.61 14.56 8.23
N THR A 584 -8.63 13.72 8.27
CA THR A 584 -9.62 13.63 9.35
C THR A 584 -9.56 12.28 10.06
N THR A 585 -10.05 12.22 11.29
CA THR A 585 -10.22 10.98 12.06
C THR A 585 -11.32 10.08 11.50
N ALA A 586 -11.17 8.77 11.71
CA ALA A 586 -12.14 7.77 11.27
C ALA A 586 -13.52 7.96 11.93
N PRO A 587 -14.62 7.63 11.23
CA PRO A 587 -15.94 7.59 11.84
C PRO A 587 -16.06 6.41 12.83
N ASP A 588 -17.20 6.29 13.50
CA ASP A 588 -17.48 5.17 14.39
C ASP A 588 -17.31 3.82 13.67
N ILE A 589 -16.72 2.84 14.35
CA ILE A 589 -16.39 1.52 13.80
C ILE A 589 -17.61 0.81 13.20
N SER A 590 -18.81 1.04 13.73
CA SER A 590 -20.06 0.46 13.23
C SER A 590 -20.48 0.99 11.85
N GLN A 591 -19.94 2.13 11.42
CA GLN A 591 -20.16 2.64 10.05
C GLN A 591 -19.34 1.85 9.03
N TRP A 592 -18.20 1.30 9.43
CA TRP A 592 -17.31 0.55 8.54
C TRP A 592 -17.54 -0.94 8.59
N TYR A 593 -18.03 -1.48 9.71
CA TYR A 593 -18.34 -2.89 9.86
C TYR A 593 -19.77 -3.10 10.32
N LYS A 594 -20.48 -3.96 9.59
CA LYS A 594 -21.79 -4.46 10.05
C LYS A 594 -21.70 -5.24 11.37
N THR A 595 -20.57 -5.91 11.60
CA THR A 595 -20.29 -6.64 12.86
C THR A 595 -18.87 -6.28 13.29
N PRO A 596 -18.70 -5.19 14.05
CA PRO A 596 -17.37 -4.69 14.41
C PRO A 596 -16.71 -5.59 15.45
N HIS A 597 -15.38 -5.74 15.38
CA HIS A 597 -14.64 -6.46 16.41
C HIS A 597 -14.74 -5.76 17.76
N ALA A 598 -14.75 -4.41 17.78
CA ALA A 598 -14.68 -3.55 18.97
C ALA A 598 -15.81 -2.50 19.03
N LYS A 599 -15.90 -1.77 20.15
CA LYS A 599 -16.83 -0.62 20.30
C LYS A 599 -16.26 0.71 19.81
N GLN A 600 -14.92 0.82 19.74
CA GLN A 600 -14.20 2.01 19.31
C GLN A 600 -12.87 1.56 18.72
N TRP A 601 -12.26 2.41 17.91
CA TRP A 601 -10.90 2.20 17.40
C TRP A 601 -9.88 2.27 18.55
N THR A 602 -8.92 1.35 18.56
CA THR A 602 -7.73 1.44 19.44
C THR A 602 -6.67 2.32 18.77
N MET A 603 -6.53 2.18 17.45
CA MET A 603 -5.72 3.04 16.58
C MET A 603 -6.62 3.63 15.51
N ASP A 604 -6.45 4.90 15.13
CA ASP A 604 -7.25 5.48 14.05
C ASP A 604 -6.78 4.95 12.68
N PRO A 605 -7.56 4.08 12.01
CA PRO A 605 -7.14 3.48 10.75
C PRO A 605 -7.18 4.48 9.59
N MET A 606 -8.03 5.52 9.63
CA MET A 606 -8.11 6.52 8.57
C MET A 606 -6.85 7.40 8.58
N VAL A 607 -6.41 7.82 9.76
CA VAL A 607 -5.18 8.62 9.92
C VAL A 607 -3.93 7.82 9.53
N LEU A 608 -3.85 6.55 9.90
CA LEU A 608 -2.74 5.68 9.50
C LEU A 608 -2.72 5.42 7.99
N ASP A 609 -3.90 5.20 7.38
CA ASP A 609 -3.99 5.01 5.93
C ASP A 609 -3.65 6.30 5.17
N ALA A 610 -4.10 7.46 5.64
CA ALA A 610 -3.72 8.77 5.11
C ALA A 610 -2.20 8.99 5.12
N ALA A 611 -1.48 8.47 6.13
CA ALA A 611 -0.01 8.51 6.13
C ALA A 611 0.58 7.67 4.98
N PHE A 612 0.05 6.47 4.74
CA PHE A 612 0.49 5.65 3.62
C PHE A 612 0.12 6.27 2.26
N GLN A 613 -1.03 6.93 2.16
CA GLN A 613 -1.41 7.74 1.00
C GLN A 613 -0.45 8.92 0.78
N ALA A 614 -0.03 9.61 1.84
CA ALA A 614 0.98 10.67 1.74
C ALA A 614 2.31 10.15 1.19
N ALA A 615 2.74 8.95 1.57
CA ALA A 615 3.91 8.31 0.99
C ALA A 615 3.74 8.01 -0.51
N ILE A 616 2.55 7.57 -0.95
CA ILE A 616 2.24 7.39 -2.38
C ILE A 616 2.37 8.72 -3.13
N LEU A 617 1.74 9.79 -2.61
CA LEU A 617 1.76 11.12 -3.21
C LEU A 617 3.19 11.68 -3.32
N TRP A 618 3.99 11.56 -2.26
CA TRP A 618 5.40 11.99 -2.28
C TRP A 618 6.21 11.21 -3.31
N THR A 619 5.99 9.89 -3.39
CA THR A 619 6.68 9.01 -4.35
C THR A 619 6.33 9.40 -5.78
N PHE A 620 5.06 9.68 -6.04
CA PHE A 620 4.61 10.09 -7.37
C PHE A 620 5.22 11.42 -7.78
N HIS A 621 5.16 12.42 -6.88
CA HIS A 621 5.71 13.74 -7.13
C HIS A 621 7.22 13.71 -7.45
N ASN A 622 8.00 12.93 -6.69
CA ASN A 622 9.47 12.96 -6.78
C ASN A 622 10.07 11.87 -7.69
N CYS A 623 9.35 10.76 -7.91
CA CYS A 623 9.86 9.59 -8.63
C CYS A 623 9.04 9.25 -9.88
N GLY A 624 7.85 9.82 -10.07
CA GLY A 624 6.91 9.40 -11.12
C GLY A 624 6.38 7.97 -10.95
N GLN A 625 6.52 7.40 -9.75
CA GLN A 625 6.08 6.05 -9.38
C GLN A 625 5.17 6.10 -8.15
N VAL A 626 4.51 5.00 -7.84
CA VAL A 626 3.73 4.85 -6.60
C VAL A 626 4.32 3.73 -5.74
N CYS A 627 3.90 3.65 -4.48
CA CYS A 627 4.42 2.67 -3.53
C CYS A 627 3.32 1.97 -2.72
N LEU A 628 3.64 0.83 -2.12
CA LEU A 628 2.80 0.19 -1.10
C LEU A 628 3.58 -0.04 0.20
N PRO A 629 2.94 0.12 1.38
CA PRO A 629 3.61 -0.05 2.67
C PRO A 629 4.00 -1.53 2.89
N ALA A 630 5.21 -1.78 3.37
CA ALA A 630 5.72 -3.12 3.67
C ALA A 630 5.96 -3.34 5.16
N SER A 631 6.57 -2.36 5.84
CA SER A 631 6.88 -2.47 7.26
C SER A 631 7.14 -1.10 7.90
N PHE A 632 7.11 -1.07 9.22
CA PHE A 632 7.73 0.02 9.98
C PHE A 632 8.38 -0.52 11.25
N ALA A 633 9.49 0.07 11.64
CA ALA A 633 10.30 -0.40 12.76
C ALA A 633 9.65 -0.07 14.11
N ASP A 634 9.07 1.12 14.22
CA ASP A 634 8.57 1.64 15.48
C ASP A 634 7.37 2.57 15.26
N LEU A 635 6.32 2.40 16.04
CA LEU A 635 5.18 3.30 16.17
C LEU A 635 5.02 3.62 17.65
N ARG A 636 4.87 4.90 18.00
CA ARG A 636 4.69 5.39 19.37
C ARG A 636 3.52 6.34 19.44
N LEU A 637 2.70 6.16 20.47
CA LEU A 637 1.58 7.04 20.82
C LEU A 637 1.98 7.87 22.04
N PHE A 638 1.71 9.16 21.96
CA PHE A 638 1.93 10.11 23.06
C PHE A 638 0.62 10.69 23.56
N ASP A 639 -0.40 10.72 22.71
CA ASP A 639 -1.77 11.00 23.07
C ASP A 639 -2.71 10.05 22.31
N ALA A 640 -3.94 9.92 22.78
CA ALA A 640 -4.97 9.21 22.03
C ALA A 640 -5.27 9.98 20.75
N PHE A 641 -5.45 9.27 19.63
CA PHE A 641 -6.03 9.91 18.45
C PHE A 641 -7.37 10.55 18.81
N PRO A 642 -7.71 11.70 18.21
CA PRO A 642 -8.91 12.40 18.62
C PRO A 642 -10.17 11.56 18.40
N LYS A 643 -10.99 11.43 19.44
CA LYS A 643 -12.12 10.48 19.46
C LYS A 643 -13.38 10.99 18.76
N GLN A 644 -13.45 12.28 18.46
CA GLN A 644 -14.56 12.86 17.73
C GLN A 644 -14.30 12.71 16.23
N SER A 645 -15.26 12.09 15.53
CA SER A 645 -15.23 11.94 14.07
C SER A 645 -15.06 13.30 13.39
N GLY A 646 -14.19 13.36 12.39
CA GLY A 646 -14.00 14.56 11.56
C GLY A 646 -13.02 15.60 12.09
N GLN A 647 -12.33 15.34 13.21
CA GLN A 647 -11.26 16.23 13.69
C GLN A 647 -10.02 16.14 12.81
N LYS A 648 -9.32 17.27 12.62
CA LYS A 648 -8.19 17.33 11.69
C LYS A 648 -6.89 16.83 12.34
N VAL A 649 -6.15 16.03 11.58
CA VAL A 649 -4.79 15.58 11.94
C VAL A 649 -3.85 16.00 10.82
N ARG A 650 -2.72 16.58 11.20
CA ARG A 650 -1.62 16.92 10.27
C ARG A 650 -0.60 15.80 10.27
N ILE A 651 -0.24 15.33 9.09
CA ILE A 651 0.75 14.27 8.89
C ILE A 651 1.93 14.85 8.13
N VAL A 652 3.12 14.68 8.70
CA VAL A 652 4.38 15.03 8.08
C VAL A 652 5.13 13.75 7.78
N PHE A 653 5.38 13.46 6.51
CA PHE A 653 6.23 12.35 6.08
C PHE A 653 7.59 12.88 5.65
N THR A 654 8.66 12.36 6.23
CA THR A 654 10.04 12.70 5.85
C THR A 654 10.76 11.47 5.32
N VAL A 655 11.35 11.60 4.15
CA VAL A 655 12.10 10.56 3.45
C VAL A 655 13.58 10.72 3.75
N ASN A 656 14.19 9.67 4.29
CA ASN A 656 15.63 9.63 4.59
C ASN A 656 16.40 8.70 3.63
N HIS A 657 15.72 7.86 2.86
CA HIS A 657 16.33 7.05 1.80
C HIS A 657 15.35 6.80 0.65
N GLN A 658 15.83 7.04 -0.57
CA GLN A 658 15.13 6.71 -1.82
C GLN A 658 16.02 5.80 -2.66
N GLY A 659 15.59 4.55 -2.88
CA GLY A 659 16.24 3.60 -3.78
C GLY A 659 15.48 3.45 -5.10
N GLN A 660 15.87 2.49 -5.93
CA GLN A 660 15.18 2.20 -7.20
C GLN A 660 13.82 1.50 -7.00
N HIS A 661 13.68 0.70 -5.95
CA HIS A 661 12.51 -0.16 -5.70
C HIS A 661 11.90 0.01 -4.30
N LYS A 662 12.42 0.94 -3.49
CA LYS A 662 11.94 1.17 -2.13
C LYS A 662 12.22 2.58 -1.65
N ILE A 663 11.34 3.09 -0.80
CA ILE A 663 11.55 4.32 -0.03
C ILE A 663 11.54 4.00 1.45
N LYS A 664 12.33 4.76 2.22
CA LYS A 664 12.29 4.72 3.68
C LYS A 664 12.15 6.12 4.26
N GLY A 665 11.46 6.19 5.38
CA GLY A 665 11.20 7.45 6.05
C GLY A 665 10.58 7.29 7.43
N TYR A 666 10.04 8.39 7.91
CA TYR A 666 9.31 8.46 9.16
C TYR A 666 8.15 9.43 9.07
N PHE A 667 7.13 9.19 9.90
CA PHE A 667 5.96 10.05 10.02
C PHE A 667 5.90 10.69 11.40
N THR A 668 5.45 11.95 11.41
CA THR A 668 5.04 12.67 12.61
C THR A 668 3.57 13.03 12.47
N PHE A 669 2.77 12.71 13.49
CA PHE A 669 1.34 12.98 13.54
C PHE A 669 1.08 14.10 14.54
N LEU A 670 0.36 15.12 14.11
CA LEU A 670 0.15 16.36 14.86
C LEU A 670 -1.35 16.65 14.99
N ASP A 671 -1.77 17.10 16.16
CA ASP A 671 -3.11 17.67 16.35
C ASP A 671 -3.23 19.08 15.74
N GLU A 672 -4.40 19.70 15.86
CA GLU A 672 -4.66 21.06 15.38
C GLU A 672 -3.77 22.13 16.05
N ASN A 673 -3.26 21.85 17.25
CA ASN A 673 -2.37 22.73 18.01
C ASN A 673 -0.88 22.47 17.71
N LYS A 674 -0.58 21.60 16.73
CA LYS A 674 0.78 21.15 16.37
C LYS A 674 1.49 20.39 17.50
N THR A 675 0.74 19.76 18.39
CA THR A 675 1.25 18.82 19.40
C THR A 675 1.45 17.45 18.77
N VAL A 676 2.58 16.80 19.05
CA VAL A 676 2.85 15.43 18.56
C VAL A 676 1.96 14.44 19.30
N ILE A 677 1.04 13.81 18.58
CA ILE A 677 0.15 12.77 19.13
C ILE A 677 0.70 11.35 18.88
N ALA A 678 1.43 11.16 17.78
CA ALA A 678 2.08 9.90 17.46
C ALA A 678 3.32 10.11 16.56
N SER A 679 4.17 9.10 16.47
CA SER A 679 5.29 9.05 15.53
C SER A 679 5.54 7.63 15.01
N MET A 680 5.90 7.49 13.74
CA MET A 680 6.23 6.21 13.11
C MET A 680 7.62 6.29 12.48
N MET A 681 8.55 5.46 12.95
CA MET A 681 9.95 5.44 12.49
C MET A 681 10.26 4.19 11.69
N GLY A 682 11.18 4.33 10.73
CA GLY A 682 11.66 3.23 9.90
C GLY A 682 10.56 2.66 9.00
N PHE A 683 9.66 3.51 8.51
CA PHE A 683 8.68 3.14 7.50
C PHE A 683 9.40 2.74 6.22
N GLU A 684 8.97 1.63 5.62
CA GLU A 684 9.46 1.12 4.34
C GLU A 684 8.27 0.84 3.42
N ALA A 685 8.35 1.36 2.20
CA ALA A 685 7.40 1.10 1.14
C ALA A 685 8.11 0.63 -0.13
N ILE A 686 7.48 -0.30 -0.84
CA ILE A 686 8.00 -0.90 -2.08
C ILE A 686 7.46 -0.12 -3.27
N MET A 687 8.35 0.19 -4.21
CA MET A 687 8.05 0.83 -5.49
C MET A 687 8.18 -0.18 -6.63
N ASP A 688 7.20 -0.18 -7.53
CA ASP A 688 7.22 -0.98 -8.75
C ASP A 688 6.66 -0.15 -9.91
N PRO A 689 7.34 -0.09 -11.07
CA PRO A 689 6.88 0.68 -12.23
C PRO A 689 5.48 0.29 -12.74
N GLY A 690 5.09 -0.98 -12.61
CA GLY A 690 3.77 -1.48 -13.02
C GLY A 690 2.67 -1.26 -11.98
N LEU A 691 2.99 -0.73 -10.81
CA LEU A 691 2.02 -0.54 -9.73
C LEU A 691 1.02 0.59 -10.02
N LEU A 692 1.46 1.66 -10.68
CA LEU A 692 0.58 2.79 -11.03
C LEU A 692 -0.56 2.34 -11.96
N ASP A 693 -0.29 1.41 -12.87
CA ASP A 693 -1.32 0.86 -13.75
C ASP A 693 -2.34 -0.01 -12.99
N LYS A 694 -1.94 -0.62 -11.88
CA LYS A 694 -2.83 -1.39 -10.99
C LYS A 694 -3.65 -0.49 -10.07
N PHE A 695 -3.22 0.75 -9.83
CA PHE A 695 -4.00 1.72 -9.05
C PHE A 695 -5.18 2.29 -9.84
N LYS A 696 -5.11 2.23 -11.18
CA LYS A 696 -6.20 2.65 -12.05
C LYS A 696 -7.28 1.56 -12.09
N SER A 697 -8.43 1.84 -11.45
CA SER A 697 -9.65 1.06 -11.63
C SER A 697 -10.04 1.08 -13.11
N ARG A 698 -9.98 -0.08 -13.78
CA ARG A 698 -10.46 -0.21 -15.16
C ARG A 698 -11.92 -0.62 -15.14
N PRO A 699 -12.82 0.16 -15.75
CA PRO A 699 -14.22 -0.23 -15.79
C PRO A 699 -14.40 -1.53 -16.60
N LEU A 700 -15.42 -2.32 -16.26
CA LEU A 700 -15.79 -3.50 -17.03
C LEU A 700 -16.13 -3.12 -18.48
N PHE A 701 -16.85 -2.00 -18.62
CA PHE A 701 -17.13 -1.35 -19.89
C PHE A 701 -16.79 0.13 -19.77
N ASP A 702 -15.84 0.59 -20.56
CA ASP A 702 -15.54 2.01 -20.71
C ASP A 702 -16.56 2.69 -21.64
N ARG A 703 -16.46 4.02 -21.72
CA ARG A 703 -17.34 4.86 -22.54
C ARG A 703 -17.34 4.43 -24.00
N ASP A 704 -16.19 4.04 -24.54
CA ASP A 704 -16.05 3.63 -25.94
C ASP A 704 -16.83 2.35 -26.23
N LYS A 705 -16.75 1.34 -25.37
CA LYS A 705 -17.58 0.12 -25.49
C LYS A 705 -19.07 0.44 -25.38
N ILE A 706 -19.47 1.30 -24.45
CA ILE A 706 -20.90 1.66 -24.30
C ILE A 706 -21.37 2.44 -25.53
N LEU A 707 -20.56 3.35 -26.08
CA LEU A 707 -20.83 4.07 -27.32
C LEU A 707 -20.90 3.14 -28.53
N ALA A 708 -20.08 2.08 -28.57
CA ALA A 708 -20.18 1.06 -29.61
C ALA A 708 -21.55 0.36 -29.57
N PHE A 709 -22.11 0.11 -28.37
CA PHE A 709 -23.49 -0.34 -28.27
C PHE A 709 -24.51 0.73 -28.69
N ALA A 710 -24.32 2.00 -28.30
CA ALA A 710 -25.25 3.08 -28.64
C ALA A 710 -25.33 3.38 -30.15
N GLN A 711 -24.18 3.44 -30.84
CA GLN A 711 -24.09 3.92 -32.23
C GLN A 711 -23.14 3.14 -33.15
N GLY A 712 -22.38 2.17 -32.64
CA GLY A 712 -21.43 1.34 -33.39
C GLY A 712 -21.84 -0.13 -33.49
N ASN A 713 -20.85 -1.02 -33.48
CA ASN A 713 -21.04 -2.48 -33.50
C ASN A 713 -21.33 -3.00 -32.08
N PRO A 714 -22.50 -3.62 -31.80
CA PRO A 714 -22.78 -4.22 -30.50
C PRO A 714 -21.76 -5.27 -30.05
N SER A 715 -21.11 -5.97 -30.97
CA SER A 715 -20.09 -6.97 -30.62
C SER A 715 -18.81 -6.37 -30.01
N GLU A 716 -18.50 -5.11 -30.29
CA GLU A 716 -17.39 -4.39 -29.64
C GLU A 716 -17.67 -4.14 -28.15
N ALA A 717 -18.94 -4.03 -27.78
CA ALA A 717 -19.37 -3.99 -26.40
C ALA A 717 -19.45 -5.40 -25.79
N PHE A 718 -20.32 -6.26 -26.34
CA PHE A 718 -20.78 -7.49 -25.68
C PHE A 718 -20.12 -8.78 -26.21
N GLY A 719 -19.20 -8.68 -27.16
CA GLY A 719 -18.44 -9.81 -27.70
C GLY A 719 -19.21 -10.68 -28.70
N GLU A 720 -18.73 -11.92 -28.85
CA GLU A 720 -19.14 -12.85 -29.91
C GLU A 720 -20.66 -13.03 -30.09
N PRO A 721 -21.48 -13.23 -29.03
CA PRO A 721 -22.92 -13.45 -29.20
C PRO A 721 -23.64 -12.30 -29.90
N TYR A 722 -23.08 -11.10 -29.86
CA TYR A 722 -23.67 -9.88 -30.40
C TYR A 722 -23.26 -9.57 -31.84
N LYS A 723 -22.36 -10.35 -32.46
CA LYS A 723 -21.97 -10.16 -33.87
C LYS A 723 -23.14 -10.26 -34.85
N ILE A 724 -24.17 -11.01 -34.49
CA ILE A 724 -25.40 -11.10 -35.29
C ILE A 724 -26.05 -9.72 -35.48
N PHE A 725 -25.85 -8.80 -34.54
CA PHE A 725 -26.41 -7.45 -34.58
C PHE A 725 -25.52 -6.41 -35.26
N ASP A 726 -24.30 -6.77 -35.68
CA ASP A 726 -23.41 -5.85 -36.38
C ASP A 726 -23.85 -5.62 -37.83
N LYS A 727 -24.42 -6.66 -38.46
CA LYS A 727 -24.81 -6.62 -39.89
C LYS A 727 -26.11 -7.36 -40.22
N THR A 728 -26.47 -8.39 -39.47
CA THR A 728 -27.52 -9.33 -39.87
C THR A 728 -28.88 -8.98 -39.29
N ARG A 729 -28.92 -8.55 -38.02
CA ARG A 729 -30.13 -8.22 -37.28
C ARG A 729 -29.99 -6.86 -36.63
N GLU A 730 -31.11 -6.18 -36.44
CA GLU A 730 -31.14 -4.92 -35.70
C GLU A 730 -31.51 -5.17 -34.23
N ILE A 731 -31.02 -4.29 -33.36
CA ILE A 731 -31.24 -4.34 -31.91
C ILE A 731 -31.65 -2.97 -31.41
N ALA A 732 -32.48 -2.93 -30.36
CA ALA A 732 -32.71 -1.70 -29.61
C ALA A 732 -31.39 -1.15 -29.05
N ARG A 733 -31.17 0.15 -29.25
CA ARG A 733 -29.93 0.85 -28.90
C ARG A 733 -30.11 1.66 -27.62
N LEU A 734 -29.01 2.17 -27.08
CA LEU A 734 -29.06 3.30 -26.14
C LEU A 734 -29.11 4.62 -26.90
N PRO A 735 -29.48 5.71 -26.22
CA PRO A 735 -29.19 7.06 -26.70
C PRO A 735 -27.72 7.28 -27.01
N ARG A 736 -27.47 8.18 -27.96
CA ARG A 736 -26.13 8.63 -28.37
C ARG A 736 -25.95 10.12 -28.06
N PRO A 737 -24.70 10.63 -28.04
CA PRO A 737 -24.47 12.06 -27.86
C PRO A 737 -25.29 12.89 -28.84
N PRO A 738 -25.88 14.01 -28.40
CA PRO A 738 -25.69 14.68 -27.10
C PRO A 738 -26.57 14.17 -25.93
N TYR A 739 -27.39 13.13 -26.11
CA TYR A 739 -28.33 12.61 -25.10
C TYR A 739 -27.85 11.34 -24.38
N PHE A 740 -26.55 11.21 -24.20
CA PHE A 740 -25.91 10.00 -23.70
C PHE A 740 -25.24 10.23 -22.35
N PHE A 741 -25.72 9.52 -21.32
CA PHE A 741 -25.40 9.81 -19.92
C PHE A 741 -24.84 8.58 -19.18
N MET A 742 -23.97 7.83 -19.85
CA MET A 742 -23.25 6.69 -19.28
C MET A 742 -21.77 6.75 -19.66
N ASP A 743 -20.87 6.87 -18.67
CA ASP A 743 -19.41 6.90 -18.91
C ASP A 743 -18.75 5.55 -18.73
N ALA A 744 -19.23 4.75 -17.77
CA ALA A 744 -18.66 3.44 -17.52
C ALA A 744 -19.65 2.51 -16.82
N VAL A 745 -19.44 1.20 -17.00
CA VAL A 745 -19.97 0.16 -16.12
C VAL A 745 -18.80 -0.35 -15.28
N THR A 746 -18.85 -0.09 -13.97
CA THR A 746 -17.76 -0.42 -13.03
C THR A 746 -17.99 -1.77 -12.36
N LYS A 747 -19.24 -2.23 -12.25
CA LYS A 747 -19.60 -3.50 -11.65
C LYS A 747 -20.82 -4.12 -12.33
N ALA A 748 -20.83 -5.44 -12.45
CA ALA A 748 -21.98 -6.20 -12.93
C ALA A 748 -22.07 -7.55 -12.20
N ASP A 749 -22.91 -7.62 -11.17
CA ASP A 749 -23.21 -8.87 -10.44
C ASP A 749 -24.20 -9.75 -11.22
N HIS A 750 -24.88 -9.19 -12.22
CA HIS A 750 -25.79 -9.91 -13.09
C HIS A 750 -25.00 -10.80 -14.06
N PRO A 751 -25.41 -12.04 -14.31
CA PRO A 751 -24.75 -12.89 -15.31
C PRO A 751 -24.97 -12.38 -16.74
N ALA A 752 -23.92 -12.39 -17.57
CA ALA A 752 -24.04 -12.04 -18.97
C ALA A 752 -24.99 -13.02 -19.70
N TRP A 753 -25.81 -12.47 -20.61
CA TRP A 753 -26.66 -13.20 -21.55
C TRP A 753 -27.74 -14.09 -20.92
N GLN A 754 -28.11 -13.84 -19.67
CA GLN A 754 -29.17 -14.58 -18.98
C GLN A 754 -30.35 -13.66 -18.68
N THR A 755 -31.47 -13.83 -19.38
CA THR A 755 -32.64 -12.96 -19.19
C THR A 755 -33.45 -13.43 -17.97
N ALA A 756 -32.98 -13.08 -16.77
CA ALA A 756 -33.58 -13.46 -15.50
C ALA A 756 -33.36 -12.36 -14.43
N PRO A 757 -34.22 -12.27 -13.39
CA PRO A 757 -34.02 -11.32 -12.29
C PRO A 757 -32.76 -11.58 -11.46
N GLY A 758 -32.21 -10.53 -10.86
CA GLY A 758 -31.08 -10.58 -9.93
C GLY A 758 -29.91 -9.69 -10.34
N GLY A 759 -28.90 -9.59 -9.48
CA GLY A 759 -27.63 -8.87 -9.76
C GLY A 759 -27.76 -7.35 -9.91
N TRP A 760 -27.00 -6.59 -9.13
CA TRP A 760 -26.84 -5.15 -9.38
C TRP A 760 -25.79 -4.91 -10.45
N ILE A 761 -26.03 -3.91 -11.30
CA ILE A 761 -24.97 -3.24 -12.04
C ILE A 761 -24.71 -1.87 -11.43
N GLU A 762 -23.46 -1.42 -11.51
CA GLU A 762 -23.07 -0.06 -11.13
C GLU A 762 -22.47 0.64 -12.35
N THR A 763 -22.98 1.82 -12.65
CA THR A 763 -22.52 2.66 -13.75
C THR A 763 -22.16 4.04 -13.21
N THR A 764 -21.37 4.80 -13.96
CA THR A 764 -21.00 6.16 -13.60
C THR A 764 -21.31 7.15 -14.71
N TYR A 765 -21.55 8.41 -14.33
CA TYR A 765 -21.69 9.54 -15.22
C TYR A 765 -21.07 10.79 -14.58
N LYS A 766 -20.20 11.50 -15.29
CA LYS A 766 -19.58 12.74 -14.86
C LYS A 766 -20.38 13.92 -15.40
N ILE A 767 -20.95 14.70 -14.49
CA ILE A 767 -21.69 15.92 -14.83
C ILE A 767 -20.67 17.00 -15.19
N ASP A 768 -20.63 17.38 -16.47
CA ASP A 768 -19.84 18.54 -16.91
C ASP A 768 -20.49 19.83 -16.41
N LYS A 769 -19.68 20.72 -15.82
CA LYS A 769 -20.11 22.03 -15.31
C LYS A 769 -20.67 22.94 -16.41
N ASP A 770 -20.23 22.70 -17.65
CA ASP A 770 -20.58 23.47 -18.85
C ASP A 770 -21.53 22.67 -19.77
N ALA A 771 -22.16 21.60 -19.26
CA ALA A 771 -23.11 20.81 -20.03
C ALA A 771 -24.26 21.67 -20.57
N TRP A 772 -24.61 21.47 -21.85
CA TRP A 772 -25.57 22.28 -22.61
C TRP A 772 -26.92 22.46 -21.90
N TYR A 773 -27.38 21.43 -21.17
CA TYR A 773 -28.68 21.43 -20.51
C TYR A 773 -28.75 22.39 -19.32
N PHE A 774 -27.63 22.82 -18.73
CA PHE A 774 -27.64 23.87 -17.70
C PHE A 774 -27.90 25.26 -18.32
N ALA A 775 -27.24 25.54 -19.44
CA ALA A 775 -27.47 26.76 -20.22
C ALA A 775 -28.91 26.78 -20.76
N ALA A 776 -29.37 25.68 -21.35
CA ALA A 776 -30.72 25.58 -21.90
C ALA A 776 -31.82 25.64 -20.82
N ASN A 777 -31.57 25.17 -19.59
CA ASN A 777 -32.53 25.25 -18.49
C ASN A 777 -32.52 26.61 -17.75
N HIS A 778 -31.52 27.46 -18.02
CA HIS A 778 -31.22 28.68 -17.25
C HIS A 778 -31.14 28.43 -15.74
N SER A 779 -30.50 27.33 -15.33
CA SER A 779 -30.41 26.93 -13.93
C SER A 779 -29.17 26.10 -13.67
N ASP A 780 -28.66 26.18 -12.44
CA ASP A 780 -27.59 25.30 -11.95
C ASP A 780 -28.08 23.89 -11.62
N THR A 781 -29.40 23.69 -11.56
CA THR A 781 -30.04 22.40 -11.30
C THR A 781 -30.24 21.62 -12.59
N MET A 782 -29.87 20.34 -12.57
CA MET A 782 -30.09 19.41 -13.68
C MET A 782 -31.60 19.30 -13.99
N PRO A 783 -32.03 19.49 -15.26
CA PRO A 783 -33.43 19.36 -15.64
C PRO A 783 -33.91 17.90 -15.51
N PHE A 784 -35.22 17.72 -15.34
CA PHE A 784 -35.79 16.42 -14.96
C PHE A 784 -35.51 15.33 -15.99
N CYS A 785 -35.71 15.66 -17.27
CA CYS A 785 -35.52 14.70 -18.33
C CYS A 785 -34.10 14.12 -18.32
N ILE A 786 -33.08 14.95 -18.05
CA ILE A 786 -31.68 14.50 -17.97
C ILE A 786 -31.48 13.61 -16.74
N LEU A 787 -31.99 14.00 -15.58
CA LEU A 787 -31.92 13.17 -14.36
C LEU A 787 -32.59 11.80 -14.59
N LEU A 788 -33.74 11.79 -15.25
CA LEU A 788 -34.47 10.56 -15.54
C LEU A 788 -33.68 9.68 -16.51
N GLU A 789 -33.09 10.24 -17.57
CA GLU A 789 -32.23 9.48 -18.48
C GLU A 789 -30.97 8.92 -17.83
N VAL A 790 -30.33 9.69 -16.95
CA VAL A 790 -29.20 9.22 -16.12
C VAL A 790 -29.61 7.97 -15.33
N ALA A 791 -30.84 7.92 -14.81
CA ALA A 791 -31.37 6.76 -14.08
C ALA A 791 -31.80 5.60 -15.01
N LEU A 792 -32.31 5.89 -16.21
CA LEU A 792 -32.99 4.92 -17.07
C LEU A 792 -32.09 4.25 -18.12
N GLN A 793 -31.09 4.94 -18.67
CA GLN A 793 -30.19 4.35 -19.68
C GLN A 793 -29.47 3.08 -19.18
N PRO A 794 -29.01 3.00 -17.91
CA PRO A 794 -28.46 1.76 -17.37
C PRO A 794 -29.43 0.57 -17.39
N CYS A 795 -30.76 0.80 -17.34
CA CYS A 795 -31.75 -0.27 -17.50
C CYS A 795 -31.72 -0.87 -18.91
N GLY A 796 -31.62 -0.02 -19.95
CA GLY A 796 -31.48 -0.46 -21.34
C GLY A 796 -30.17 -1.21 -21.58
N TRP A 797 -29.08 -0.73 -20.97
CA TRP A 797 -27.80 -1.43 -21.01
C TRP A 797 -27.89 -2.80 -20.33
N LEU A 798 -28.49 -2.89 -19.13
CA LEU A 798 -28.68 -4.14 -18.40
C LEU A 798 -29.55 -5.12 -19.18
N ALA A 799 -30.60 -4.65 -19.83
CA ALA A 799 -31.47 -5.50 -20.65
C ALA A 799 -30.71 -6.15 -21.82
N ALA A 800 -29.85 -5.39 -22.50
CA ALA A 800 -28.96 -5.91 -23.52
C ALA A 800 -27.90 -6.86 -22.91
N TYR A 801 -27.22 -6.46 -21.85
CA TYR A 801 -26.22 -7.31 -21.19
C TYR A 801 -26.82 -8.64 -20.69
N GLY A 802 -28.05 -8.63 -20.18
CA GLY A 802 -28.84 -9.81 -19.80
C GLY A 802 -29.41 -10.61 -20.98
N GLY A 803 -29.10 -10.24 -22.23
CA GLY A 803 -29.42 -11.01 -23.43
C GLY A 803 -30.86 -10.90 -23.92
N ALA A 804 -31.62 -9.88 -23.53
CA ALA A 804 -33.04 -9.74 -23.90
C ALA A 804 -33.27 -9.72 -25.41
N ALA A 805 -32.32 -9.22 -26.21
CA ALA A 805 -32.42 -9.23 -27.67
C ALA A 805 -32.05 -10.58 -28.31
N LEU A 806 -31.26 -11.42 -27.62
CA LEU A 806 -30.80 -12.71 -28.13
C LEU A 806 -31.90 -13.77 -28.17
N ILE A 807 -32.97 -13.59 -27.39
CA ILE A 807 -34.03 -14.60 -27.23
C ILE A 807 -35.14 -14.53 -28.27
N SER A 808 -35.19 -13.47 -29.08
CA SER A 808 -36.13 -13.31 -30.20
C SER A 808 -35.35 -13.35 -31.51
N GLU A 809 -35.98 -13.77 -32.60
CA GLU A 809 -35.45 -13.61 -33.96
C GLU A 809 -35.95 -12.33 -34.64
N GLU A 810 -37.07 -11.79 -34.17
CA GLU A 810 -37.66 -10.55 -34.68
C GLU A 810 -36.94 -9.30 -34.14
N ARG A 811 -37.05 -8.19 -34.88
CA ARG A 811 -36.62 -6.87 -34.40
C ARG A 811 -37.53 -6.42 -33.26
N LEU A 812 -36.93 -6.18 -32.10
CA LEU A 812 -37.63 -5.69 -30.92
C LEU A 812 -37.28 -4.22 -30.65
N HIS A 813 -38.30 -3.43 -30.31
CA HIS A 813 -38.23 -2.04 -29.92
C HIS A 813 -38.33 -1.93 -28.39
N PHE A 814 -37.45 -1.14 -27.78
CA PHE A 814 -37.39 -0.95 -26.34
C PHE A 814 -38.16 0.30 -25.94
N ARG A 815 -39.14 0.18 -25.04
CA ARG A 815 -39.98 1.30 -24.58
C ARG A 815 -40.13 1.26 -23.07
N ASN A 816 -39.97 2.41 -22.42
CA ASN A 816 -40.38 2.55 -21.03
C ASN A 816 -41.91 2.46 -20.97
N LEU A 817 -42.45 1.79 -19.96
CA LEU A 817 -43.90 1.63 -19.77
C LEU A 817 -44.40 2.42 -18.55
N GLY A 818 -43.49 2.85 -17.69
CA GLY A 818 -43.76 3.66 -16.53
C GLY A 818 -42.74 3.48 -15.42
N GLY A 819 -43.00 4.15 -14.31
CA GLY A 819 -42.18 4.05 -13.11
C GLY A 819 -42.73 4.89 -11.98
N LYS A 820 -42.14 4.67 -10.81
CA LYS A 820 -42.43 5.39 -9.58
C LYS A 820 -41.13 5.66 -8.86
N ALA A 821 -40.86 6.91 -8.52
CA ALA A 821 -39.59 7.30 -7.95
C ALA A 821 -39.71 8.51 -7.05
N LYS A 822 -38.72 8.66 -6.18
CA LYS A 822 -38.61 9.76 -5.23
C LYS A 822 -37.28 10.45 -5.43
N ARG A 823 -37.30 11.79 -5.51
CA ARG A 823 -36.08 12.57 -5.40
C ARG A 823 -35.76 12.87 -3.94
N ILE A 824 -34.51 12.67 -3.57
CA ILE A 824 -33.96 12.99 -2.26
C ILE A 824 -33.23 14.33 -2.30
N LYS A 825 -32.43 14.59 -3.35
CA LYS A 825 -31.61 15.80 -3.48
C LYS A 825 -31.41 16.22 -4.93
N ASN A 826 -31.26 17.51 -5.17
CA ASN A 826 -30.97 18.05 -6.50
C ASN A 826 -29.51 17.84 -6.92
N LEU A 827 -29.29 17.45 -8.18
CA LEU A 827 -27.97 17.46 -8.83
C LEU A 827 -27.74 18.80 -9.50
N THR A 828 -26.53 19.32 -9.36
CA THR A 828 -26.09 20.62 -9.87
C THR A 828 -24.87 20.50 -10.78
N ARG A 829 -24.51 21.60 -11.46
CA ARG A 829 -23.27 21.67 -12.26
C ARG A 829 -21.98 21.38 -11.49
N SER A 830 -22.01 21.44 -10.16
CA SER A 830 -20.89 21.15 -9.26
C SER A 830 -20.98 19.79 -8.57
N SER A 831 -21.96 18.96 -8.92
CA SER A 831 -22.14 17.63 -8.31
C SER A 831 -21.06 16.62 -8.74
N GLY A 832 -20.41 16.84 -9.89
CA GLY A 832 -19.31 16.00 -10.37
C GLY A 832 -19.77 14.59 -10.76
N LEU A 833 -19.08 13.57 -10.25
CA LEU A 833 -19.36 12.17 -10.55
C LEU A 833 -20.63 11.67 -9.83
N VAL A 834 -21.52 11.02 -10.56
CA VAL A 834 -22.66 10.27 -10.01
C VAL A 834 -22.53 8.79 -10.32
N LYS A 835 -22.94 7.96 -9.36
CA LYS A 835 -23.02 6.50 -9.49
C LYS A 835 -24.48 6.13 -9.65
N ILE A 836 -24.79 5.22 -10.58
CA ILE A 836 -26.15 4.72 -10.80
C ILE A 836 -26.13 3.22 -10.60
N ARG A 837 -27.04 2.74 -9.76
CA ARG A 837 -27.22 1.32 -9.47
C ARG A 837 -28.56 0.89 -10.05
N VAL A 838 -28.54 -0.18 -10.84
CA VAL A 838 -29.76 -0.77 -11.41
C VAL A 838 -29.75 -2.29 -11.21
N ARG A 839 -30.91 -2.86 -10.94
CA ARG A 839 -31.10 -4.31 -10.88
C ARG A 839 -32.42 -4.70 -11.51
N MET A 840 -32.39 -5.75 -12.32
CA MET A 840 -33.60 -6.37 -12.88
C MET A 840 -34.30 -7.19 -11.79
N THR A 841 -35.56 -6.88 -11.50
CA THR A 841 -36.34 -7.50 -10.40
C THR A 841 -37.37 -8.51 -10.89
N ASP A 842 -37.83 -8.38 -12.13
CA ASP A 842 -38.77 -9.32 -12.74
C ASP A 842 -38.60 -9.36 -14.26
N VAL A 843 -38.91 -10.51 -14.86
CA VAL A 843 -38.94 -10.72 -16.31
C VAL A 843 -40.17 -11.54 -16.65
N SER A 844 -41.11 -10.95 -17.39
CA SER A 844 -42.29 -11.63 -17.90
C SER A 844 -42.27 -11.71 -19.42
N LYS A 845 -42.76 -12.84 -19.96
CA LYS A 845 -42.84 -13.10 -21.40
C LYS A 845 -44.26 -13.53 -21.75
N ALA A 846 -44.93 -12.77 -22.61
CA ALA A 846 -46.29 -13.08 -23.06
C ALA A 846 -46.53 -12.51 -24.47
N GLY A 847 -47.08 -13.34 -25.37
CA GLY A 847 -47.54 -12.88 -26.70
C GLY A 847 -46.48 -12.20 -27.57
N GLY A 848 -45.22 -12.67 -27.54
CA GLY A 848 -44.11 -12.07 -28.29
C GLY A 848 -43.52 -10.80 -27.66
N MET A 849 -44.00 -10.40 -26.48
CA MET A 849 -43.48 -9.27 -25.71
C MET A 849 -42.67 -9.75 -24.51
N ILE A 850 -41.65 -8.95 -24.14
CA ILE A 850 -40.85 -9.14 -22.93
C ILE A 850 -41.03 -7.89 -22.08
N ILE A 851 -41.45 -8.02 -20.82
CA ILE A 851 -41.52 -6.91 -19.87
C ILE A 851 -40.51 -7.18 -18.76
N GLN A 852 -39.72 -6.16 -18.44
CA GLN A 852 -38.69 -6.21 -17.41
C GLN A 852 -38.92 -5.10 -16.40
N ASN A 853 -38.90 -5.46 -15.12
CA ASN A 853 -38.98 -4.51 -14.01
C ASN A 853 -37.59 -4.27 -13.44
N PHE A 854 -37.33 -3.05 -12.98
CA PHE A 854 -36.04 -2.62 -12.47
C PHE A 854 -36.19 -1.81 -11.18
N ASP A 855 -35.26 -2.04 -10.24
CA ASP A 855 -34.93 -1.08 -9.18
C ASP A 855 -33.84 -0.13 -9.69
N MET A 856 -33.92 1.15 -9.33
CA MET A 856 -32.90 2.15 -9.67
C MET A 856 -32.54 3.06 -8.48
N ASP A 857 -31.27 3.40 -8.37
CA ASP A 857 -30.72 4.29 -7.33
C ASP A 857 -29.55 5.10 -7.90
N VAL A 858 -29.75 6.41 -8.04
CA VAL A 858 -28.72 7.39 -8.42
C VAL A 858 -28.13 7.95 -7.14
N GLN A 859 -26.80 7.95 -7.04
CA GLN A 859 -26.03 8.35 -5.87
C GLN A 859 -25.00 9.42 -6.23
N ASN A 860 -24.79 10.39 -5.33
CA ASN A 860 -23.71 11.36 -5.39
C ASN A 860 -22.93 11.31 -4.07
N LYS A 861 -21.60 11.10 -4.13
CA LYS A 861 -20.73 10.97 -2.95
C LYS A 861 -21.22 9.92 -1.93
N GLY A 862 -21.78 8.80 -2.42
CA GLY A 862 -22.28 7.70 -1.60
C GLY A 862 -23.70 7.89 -1.05
N GLU A 863 -24.31 9.06 -1.22
CA GLU A 863 -25.68 9.34 -0.78
C GLU A 863 -26.66 9.23 -1.96
N SER A 864 -27.80 8.57 -1.76
CA SER A 864 -28.88 8.51 -2.76
C SER A 864 -29.48 9.89 -3.03
N VAL A 865 -29.61 10.24 -4.31
CA VAL A 865 -30.22 11.49 -4.77
C VAL A 865 -31.54 11.26 -5.51
N TYR A 866 -31.70 10.12 -6.18
CA TYR A 866 -32.94 9.74 -6.89
C TYR A 866 -33.10 8.22 -6.90
N THR A 867 -34.21 7.71 -6.37
CA THR A 867 -34.42 6.26 -6.21
C THR A 867 -35.85 5.86 -6.55
N GLY A 868 -36.05 4.67 -7.10
CA GLY A 868 -37.38 4.19 -7.45
C GLY A 868 -37.38 2.89 -8.21
N THR A 869 -38.49 2.64 -8.89
CA THR A 869 -38.71 1.48 -9.75
C THR A 869 -39.19 1.92 -11.13
N THR A 870 -38.88 1.13 -12.15
CA THR A 870 -39.34 1.38 -13.52
C THR A 870 -39.53 0.06 -14.26
N ASN A 871 -40.26 0.10 -15.37
CA ASN A 871 -40.46 -1.06 -16.22
C ASN A 871 -40.33 -0.72 -17.70
N PHE A 872 -39.76 -1.67 -18.44
CA PHE A 872 -39.55 -1.56 -19.88
C PHE A 872 -40.13 -2.77 -20.59
N GLY A 873 -40.68 -2.52 -21.78
CA GLY A 873 -41.17 -3.56 -22.68
C GLY A 873 -40.36 -3.63 -23.98
N PHE A 874 -40.20 -4.85 -24.48
CA PHE A 874 -39.73 -5.14 -25.82
C PHE A 874 -40.92 -5.52 -26.70
N PHE A 875 -41.10 -4.77 -27.79
CA PHE A 875 -42.24 -4.88 -28.69
C PHE A 875 -41.82 -5.09 -30.13
N THR A 876 -42.59 -5.86 -30.88
CA THR A 876 -42.47 -5.91 -32.34
C THR A 876 -43.07 -4.64 -32.94
N ALA A 877 -42.70 -4.30 -34.18
CA ALA A 877 -43.27 -3.14 -34.87
C ALA A 877 -44.81 -3.23 -35.02
N ASP A 878 -45.34 -4.44 -35.28
CA ASP A 878 -46.79 -4.68 -35.37
C ASP A 878 -47.50 -4.40 -34.04
N ALA A 879 -46.93 -4.84 -32.91
CA ALA A 879 -47.49 -4.58 -31.58
C ALA A 879 -47.52 -3.08 -31.26
N LEU A 880 -46.51 -2.31 -31.68
CA LEU A 880 -46.48 -0.85 -31.52
C LEU A 880 -47.49 -0.13 -32.41
N SER A 881 -47.76 -0.64 -33.62
CA SER A 881 -48.71 0.00 -34.56
C SER A 881 -50.17 -0.06 -34.10
N LYS A 882 -50.52 -0.98 -33.20
CA LYS A 882 -51.88 -1.23 -32.70
C LYS A 882 -52.17 -0.60 -31.34
N GLN A 883 -51.35 0.36 -30.91
CA GLN A 883 -51.51 1.01 -29.61
C GLN A 883 -52.78 1.89 -29.56
N VAL A 884 -53.57 1.72 -28.50
CA VAL A 884 -54.84 2.45 -28.30
C VAL A 884 -54.72 3.61 -27.30
N GLY A 885 -53.52 3.88 -26.78
CA GLY A 885 -53.31 4.86 -25.71
C GLY A 885 -53.66 4.35 -24.31
N ILE A 886 -53.68 5.27 -23.35
CA ILE A 886 -54.21 5.07 -21.99
C ILE A 886 -55.73 5.03 -22.09
N ARG A 887 -56.35 3.96 -21.56
CA ARG A 887 -57.82 3.83 -21.50
C ARG A 887 -58.34 4.66 -20.32
N ASP A 888 -59.35 5.48 -20.58
CA ASP A 888 -60.01 6.36 -19.59
C ASP A 888 -59.01 7.22 -18.77
N PRO A 889 -58.22 8.09 -19.41
CA PRO A 889 -57.25 8.93 -18.72
C PRO A 889 -57.95 9.88 -17.75
N ARG A 890 -57.70 9.72 -16.45
CA ARG A 890 -58.42 10.45 -15.38
C ARG A 890 -58.19 11.97 -15.43
N ALA A 891 -57.01 12.37 -15.89
CA ALA A 891 -56.55 13.75 -15.94
C ALA A 891 -56.58 14.34 -17.36
N LEU A 892 -57.42 13.82 -18.25
CA LEU A 892 -57.70 14.45 -19.54
C LEU A 892 -59.09 15.08 -19.49
N LEU A 893 -59.17 16.41 -19.49
CA LEU A 893 -60.44 17.12 -19.58
C LEU A 893 -60.64 17.66 -21.01
N PRO A 894 -61.76 17.34 -21.67
CA PRO A 894 -62.12 17.99 -22.93
C PRO A 894 -62.38 19.48 -22.66
N LEU A 895 -61.61 20.36 -23.30
CA LEU A 895 -61.88 21.79 -23.29
C LEU A 895 -62.85 22.11 -24.44
N GLU A 896 -63.98 22.75 -24.16
CA GLU A 896 -64.94 23.13 -25.20
C GLU A 896 -64.34 24.20 -26.12
N ASN A 897 -64.54 24.07 -27.44
CA ASN A 897 -64.00 24.97 -28.48
C ASN A 897 -64.42 26.46 -28.33
N ASN A 898 -65.34 26.79 -27.42
CA ASN A 898 -65.88 28.15 -27.23
C ASN A 898 -65.19 28.97 -26.12
N THR A 899 -64.23 28.41 -25.38
CA THR A 899 -63.37 29.18 -24.46
C THR A 899 -62.16 29.78 -25.20
N GLN A 900 -62.39 30.78 -26.07
CA GLN A 900 -61.30 31.54 -26.69
C GLN A 900 -60.54 32.35 -25.62
N GLN A 901 -59.43 31.80 -25.12
CA GLN A 901 -58.41 32.56 -24.39
C GLN A 901 -57.27 32.95 -25.35
N PRO A 902 -56.60 34.10 -25.15
CA PRO A 902 -55.44 34.47 -25.95
C PRO A 902 -54.30 33.46 -25.75
N GLU A 903 -53.80 32.92 -26.86
CA GLU A 903 -52.65 32.01 -26.83
C GLU A 903 -51.38 32.78 -26.42
N THR A 904 -50.53 32.15 -25.60
CA THR A 904 -49.16 32.65 -25.35
C THR A 904 -48.18 31.80 -26.15
N ILE A 905 -47.62 32.38 -27.21
CA ILE A 905 -46.62 31.71 -28.07
C ILE A 905 -45.22 32.00 -27.53
N PHE A 906 -44.37 30.97 -27.43
CA PHE A 906 -42.99 31.14 -26.98
C PHE A 906 -42.05 31.42 -28.16
N GLU A 907 -41.23 32.46 -28.05
CA GLU A 907 -40.16 32.74 -29.01
C GLU A 907 -38.99 31.77 -28.85
N ASP A 908 -38.39 31.32 -29.95
CA ASP A 908 -37.21 30.46 -29.93
C ASP A 908 -35.96 31.28 -29.57
N HIS A 909 -35.34 30.93 -28.45
CA HIS A 909 -34.10 31.54 -27.96
C HIS A 909 -33.02 30.48 -27.80
N ALA A 910 -31.76 30.91 -27.97
CA ALA A 910 -30.60 30.05 -27.81
C ALA A 910 -30.41 29.57 -26.36
N PRO A 911 -29.83 28.37 -26.13
CA PRO A 911 -29.39 27.40 -27.12
C PRO A 911 -30.54 26.84 -27.97
N LEU A 912 -30.38 26.81 -29.31
CA LEU A 912 -31.37 26.26 -30.23
C LEU A 912 -31.27 24.74 -30.35
N THR A 913 -30.06 24.21 -30.26
CA THR A 913 -29.75 22.77 -30.18
C THR A 913 -28.73 22.55 -29.05
N PRO A 914 -28.49 21.30 -28.62
CA PRO A 914 -27.45 20.99 -27.64
C PRO A 914 -26.02 21.45 -28.02
N GLU A 915 -25.74 21.62 -29.31
CA GLU A 915 -24.44 22.08 -29.81
C GLU A 915 -24.31 23.62 -29.87
N ASP A 916 -25.42 24.35 -29.71
CA ASP A 916 -25.44 25.81 -29.72
C ASP A 916 -24.84 26.36 -28.41
N GLN A 917 -23.74 27.09 -28.53
CA GLN A 917 -23.02 27.68 -27.39
C GLN A 917 -23.56 29.05 -26.99
N ASN A 918 -24.50 29.62 -27.75
CA ASN A 918 -25.09 30.91 -27.43
C ASN A 918 -26.09 30.78 -26.28
N ILE A 919 -26.15 31.79 -25.41
CA ILE A 919 -27.12 31.85 -24.31
C ILE A 919 -28.07 33.01 -24.56
N GLY A 920 -29.34 32.68 -24.77
CA GLY A 920 -30.42 33.64 -24.93
C GLY A 920 -30.89 34.25 -23.60
N PRO A 921 -31.89 35.15 -23.63
CA PRO A 921 -32.44 35.76 -22.43
C PRO A 921 -33.18 34.73 -21.56
N ASN A 922 -33.02 34.83 -20.23
CA ASN A 922 -33.78 34.01 -19.28
C ASN A 922 -35.21 34.55 -19.13
N THR A 923 -36.16 33.93 -19.84
CA THR A 923 -37.60 34.27 -19.79
C THR A 923 -38.33 33.58 -18.64
N GLY A 924 -37.61 32.82 -17.82
CA GLY A 924 -38.18 31.94 -16.81
C GLY A 924 -38.61 30.60 -17.39
N MET A 925 -38.49 30.35 -18.69
CA MET A 925 -38.74 29.07 -19.36
C MET A 925 -37.44 28.54 -19.99
N PRO A 926 -37.32 27.21 -20.24
CA PRO A 926 -36.17 26.67 -20.96
C PRO A 926 -36.02 27.24 -22.39
N ALA A 927 -34.79 27.27 -22.88
CA ALA A 927 -34.42 27.60 -24.26
C ALA A 927 -34.88 26.51 -25.25
N LYS A 928 -34.84 26.81 -26.55
CA LYS A 928 -35.42 25.93 -27.59
C LYS A 928 -34.80 24.52 -27.60
N ALA A 929 -33.51 24.37 -27.29
CA ALA A 929 -32.85 23.07 -27.20
C ALA A 929 -33.53 22.10 -26.22
N LEU A 930 -34.19 22.62 -25.17
CA LEU A 930 -34.83 21.83 -24.11
C LEU A 930 -36.35 22.05 -23.99
N ARG A 931 -36.88 23.12 -24.59
CA ARG A 931 -38.30 23.49 -24.48
C ARG A 931 -39.17 22.54 -25.30
N MET A 932 -40.13 21.92 -24.64
CA MET A 932 -41.04 20.92 -25.20
C MET A 932 -42.50 21.41 -25.29
N ILE A 933 -42.72 22.73 -25.23
CA ILE A 933 -44.01 23.39 -25.44
C ILE A 933 -43.76 24.63 -26.31
N ASP A 934 -44.52 24.79 -27.40
CA ASP A 934 -44.40 25.95 -28.30
C ASP A 934 -45.38 27.07 -27.92
N LYS A 935 -46.55 26.71 -27.38
CA LYS A 935 -47.56 27.68 -26.93
C LYS A 935 -48.42 27.18 -25.77
N ILE A 936 -48.96 28.12 -25.00
CA ILE A 936 -50.01 27.89 -24.00
C ILE A 936 -51.36 28.24 -24.63
N THR A 937 -52.27 27.27 -24.66
CA THR A 937 -53.60 27.42 -25.27
C THR A 937 -54.72 27.57 -24.24
N PHE A 938 -54.46 27.22 -22.97
CA PHE A 938 -55.42 27.40 -21.89
C PHE A 938 -54.71 27.63 -20.55
N LEU A 939 -55.17 28.59 -19.77
CA LEU A 939 -54.73 28.84 -18.40
C LEU A 939 -55.88 29.36 -17.54
N ASP A 940 -56.24 28.62 -16.50
CA ASP A 940 -57.18 29.05 -15.47
C ASP A 940 -56.67 28.62 -14.09
N PHE A 941 -56.52 29.57 -13.17
CA PHE A 941 -55.99 29.33 -11.82
C PHE A 941 -56.96 28.65 -10.84
N LYS A 942 -58.20 28.37 -11.26
CA LYS A 942 -59.26 27.75 -10.44
C LYS A 942 -59.92 26.55 -11.10
N ALA A 943 -59.62 26.25 -12.36
CA ALA A 943 -60.13 25.08 -13.05
C ALA A 943 -59.33 23.80 -12.72
N GLY A 944 -59.64 22.70 -13.42
CA GLY A 944 -58.96 21.41 -13.30
C GLY A 944 -59.54 20.50 -12.23
N LEU A 945 -59.02 19.27 -12.15
CA LEU A 945 -59.56 18.18 -11.33
C LEU A 945 -59.67 18.52 -9.83
N HIS A 946 -58.80 19.41 -9.34
CA HIS A 946 -58.73 19.77 -7.91
C HIS A 946 -59.20 21.20 -7.62
N GLY A 947 -59.62 21.95 -8.65
CA GLY A 947 -60.01 23.36 -8.50
C GLY A 947 -58.87 24.31 -8.09
N GLN A 948 -57.60 23.90 -8.25
CA GLN A 948 -56.42 24.71 -7.90
C GLN A 948 -55.66 25.26 -9.11
N GLY A 949 -56.08 24.88 -10.33
CA GLY A 949 -55.53 25.35 -11.58
C GLY A 949 -55.51 24.29 -12.69
N LEU A 950 -55.72 24.72 -13.92
CA LEU A 950 -55.51 23.94 -15.14
C LEU A 950 -54.73 24.77 -16.15
N ILE A 951 -53.70 24.16 -16.73
CA ILE A 951 -52.94 24.73 -17.83
C ILE A 951 -52.81 23.68 -18.95
N GLN A 952 -52.97 24.14 -20.20
CA GLN A 952 -52.72 23.33 -21.39
C GLN A 952 -51.69 24.02 -22.28
N GLY A 953 -50.73 23.23 -22.79
CA GLY A 953 -49.82 23.67 -23.82
C GLY A 953 -49.79 22.70 -25.00
N GLU A 954 -49.32 23.22 -26.13
CA GLU A 954 -49.18 22.47 -27.38
C GLU A 954 -47.75 22.56 -27.90
N LYS A 955 -47.32 21.50 -28.58
CA LYS A 955 -46.07 21.45 -29.33
C LYS A 955 -46.32 20.84 -30.70
N GLN A 956 -45.86 21.53 -31.74
CA GLN A 956 -45.82 20.97 -33.07
C GLN A 956 -44.65 19.98 -33.15
N VAL A 957 -44.91 18.80 -33.70
CA VAL A 957 -43.86 17.80 -33.92
C VAL A 957 -43.05 18.23 -35.13
N ASP A 958 -41.77 18.52 -34.91
CA ASP A 958 -40.80 18.77 -35.96
C ASP A 958 -39.94 17.50 -36.18
N PRO A 959 -40.04 16.85 -37.36
CA PRO A 959 -39.29 15.64 -37.66
C PRO A 959 -37.77 15.77 -37.58
N ASP A 960 -37.23 17.00 -37.61
CA ASP A 960 -35.79 17.27 -37.65
C ASP A 960 -35.21 17.67 -36.28
N GLU A 961 -36.01 17.58 -35.21
CA GLU A 961 -35.51 17.85 -33.85
C GLU A 961 -34.39 16.87 -33.45
N TRP A 962 -33.37 17.43 -32.79
CA TRP A 962 -32.13 16.72 -32.44
C TRP A 962 -32.37 15.40 -31.69
N PHE A 963 -33.41 15.33 -30.86
CA PHE A 963 -33.69 14.15 -30.05
C PHE A 963 -34.17 12.95 -30.87
N PHE A 964 -34.79 13.14 -32.03
CA PHE A 964 -35.14 12.02 -32.93
C PHE A 964 -33.88 11.34 -33.49
N HIS A 965 -32.79 12.09 -33.62
CA HIS A 965 -31.49 11.58 -34.05
C HIS A 965 -30.66 11.04 -32.88
N ALA A 966 -30.81 11.59 -31.68
CA ALA A 966 -29.99 11.25 -30.52
C ALA A 966 -30.56 10.10 -29.66
N HIS A 967 -31.89 9.96 -29.55
CA HIS A 967 -32.51 9.02 -28.60
C HIS A 967 -32.35 7.55 -28.98
N PHE A 968 -32.78 7.11 -30.16
CA PHE A 968 -32.42 5.79 -30.71
C PHE A 968 -32.19 5.95 -32.21
N TYR A 969 -30.93 5.98 -32.66
CA TYR A 969 -30.62 6.42 -34.04
C TYR A 969 -31.20 5.53 -35.14
N GLN A 970 -31.55 4.27 -34.83
CA GLN A 970 -32.20 3.33 -35.75
C GLN A 970 -33.72 3.22 -35.52
N ASP A 971 -34.25 3.90 -34.50
CA ASP A 971 -35.65 3.84 -34.06
C ASP A 971 -36.12 5.25 -33.63
N PRO A 972 -36.31 6.18 -34.58
CA PRO A 972 -36.51 7.60 -34.29
C PRO A 972 -37.85 7.83 -33.56
N VAL A 973 -37.75 8.02 -32.25
CA VAL A 973 -38.86 8.24 -31.32
C VAL A 973 -38.44 9.28 -30.28
N CYS A 974 -39.37 10.14 -29.87
CA CYS A 974 -39.10 11.10 -28.79
C CYS A 974 -38.80 10.36 -27.48
N PRO A 975 -37.79 10.78 -26.71
CA PRO A 975 -37.61 10.35 -25.33
C PRO A 975 -38.88 10.58 -24.50
N GLY A 976 -39.28 9.57 -23.72
CA GLY A 976 -40.40 9.69 -22.77
C GLY A 976 -40.12 10.75 -21.70
N SER A 977 -38.86 10.88 -21.32
CA SER A 977 -38.34 11.89 -20.38
C SER A 977 -38.61 13.32 -20.85
N LEU A 978 -38.44 13.63 -22.13
CA LEU A 978 -38.78 14.94 -22.70
C LEU A 978 -40.29 15.23 -22.71
N GLY A 979 -41.13 14.22 -22.89
CA GLY A 979 -42.59 14.41 -22.77
C GLY A 979 -43.08 14.54 -21.31
N ILE A 980 -42.31 14.10 -20.31
CA ILE A 980 -42.58 14.50 -18.92
C ILE A 980 -42.09 15.93 -18.68
N GLU A 981 -40.95 16.30 -19.26
CA GLU A 981 -40.41 17.66 -19.17
C GLU A 981 -41.39 18.70 -19.71
N SER A 982 -42.10 18.42 -20.80
CA SER A 982 -43.14 19.33 -21.32
C SER A 982 -44.23 19.64 -20.29
N PHE A 983 -44.63 18.65 -19.48
CA PHE A 983 -45.59 18.82 -18.41
C PHE A 983 -45.01 19.62 -17.23
N ILE A 984 -43.76 19.37 -16.85
CA ILE A 984 -43.07 20.15 -15.82
C ILE A 984 -42.94 21.62 -16.24
N GLN A 985 -42.68 21.87 -17.53
CA GLN A 985 -42.64 23.22 -18.09
C GLN A 985 -44.00 23.93 -17.97
N LEU A 986 -45.13 23.23 -18.06
CA LEU A 986 -46.43 23.83 -17.79
C LEU A 986 -46.59 24.23 -16.31
N ILE A 987 -46.18 23.38 -15.37
CA ILE A 987 -46.20 23.73 -13.94
C ILE A 987 -45.34 24.98 -13.69
N ARG A 988 -44.15 25.02 -14.29
CA ARG A 988 -43.22 26.14 -14.24
C ARG A 988 -43.87 27.43 -14.74
N PHE A 989 -44.49 27.42 -15.92
CA PHE A 989 -45.17 28.57 -16.48
C PHE A 989 -46.38 29.02 -15.63
N PHE A 990 -47.19 28.06 -15.16
CA PHE A 990 -48.33 28.32 -14.28
C PHE A 990 -47.90 29.09 -13.03
N MET A 991 -46.82 28.66 -12.37
CA MET A 991 -46.29 29.32 -11.17
C MET A 991 -45.75 30.73 -11.46
N ILE A 992 -45.01 30.91 -12.56
CA ILE A 992 -44.52 32.23 -12.99
C ILE A 992 -45.68 33.21 -13.15
N LYS A 993 -46.77 32.78 -13.80
CA LYS A 993 -47.95 33.65 -14.00
C LYS A 993 -48.79 33.84 -12.74
N LYS A 994 -48.91 32.81 -11.89
CA LYS A 994 -49.73 32.89 -10.67
C LYS A 994 -49.13 33.82 -9.61
N PHE A 995 -47.80 33.81 -9.48
CA PHE A 995 -47.08 34.55 -8.44
C PHE A 995 -46.29 35.76 -8.97
N ASP A 996 -46.38 36.07 -10.26
CA ASP A 996 -45.64 37.16 -10.92
C ASP A 996 -44.11 37.08 -10.64
N LEU A 997 -43.55 35.89 -10.85
CA LEU A 997 -42.15 35.61 -10.50
C LEU A 997 -41.18 36.26 -11.47
N ALA A 998 -40.14 36.88 -10.93
CA ALA A 998 -39.00 37.39 -11.70
C ALA A 998 -37.97 36.28 -11.97
N PRO A 999 -37.77 35.85 -13.24
CA PRO A 999 -36.93 34.70 -13.60
C PRO A 999 -35.49 34.73 -13.09
N GLU A 1000 -34.92 35.92 -12.91
CA GLU A 1000 -33.56 36.13 -12.44
C GLU A 1000 -33.39 35.99 -10.92
N LYS A 1001 -34.49 36.00 -10.15
CA LYS A 1001 -34.46 35.92 -8.68
C LYS A 1001 -34.74 34.52 -8.14
N PHE A 1002 -35.29 33.63 -8.96
CA PHE A 1002 -35.72 32.31 -8.54
C PHE A 1002 -35.07 31.22 -9.39
N ALA A 1003 -34.47 30.23 -8.74
CA ALA A 1003 -33.91 29.07 -9.40
C ALA A 1003 -34.97 27.96 -9.52
N PRO A 1004 -35.22 27.42 -10.73
CA PRO A 1004 -36.10 26.28 -10.90
C PRO A 1004 -35.44 25.00 -10.38
N ALA A 1005 -36.21 24.23 -9.63
CA ALA A 1005 -35.90 22.87 -9.21
C ALA A 1005 -37.19 22.06 -9.20
N ILE A 1006 -37.09 20.73 -9.21
CA ILE A 1006 -38.24 19.93 -8.77
C ILE A 1006 -38.06 19.76 -7.25
N ASP A 1007 -39.12 19.58 -6.49
CA ASP A 1007 -39.04 19.58 -5.02
C ASP A 1007 -38.50 18.26 -4.44
N GLU A 1008 -37.83 18.35 -3.29
CA GLU A 1008 -37.28 17.20 -2.60
C GLU A 1008 -38.38 16.45 -1.83
N ALA A 1009 -38.19 15.14 -1.66
CA ALA A 1009 -38.98 14.26 -0.82
C ALA A 1009 -40.37 13.81 -1.30
N ASP A 1010 -40.88 14.31 -2.42
CA ASP A 1010 -42.14 13.83 -3.03
C ASP A 1010 -41.90 12.67 -4.00
N GLU A 1011 -42.77 11.66 -3.93
CA GLU A 1011 -42.76 10.49 -4.82
C GLU A 1011 -43.71 10.73 -5.99
N HIS A 1012 -43.22 10.53 -7.22
CA HIS A 1012 -43.97 10.75 -8.45
C HIS A 1012 -44.06 9.49 -9.30
N GLU A 1013 -45.11 9.42 -10.12
CA GLU A 1013 -45.41 8.28 -10.99
C GLU A 1013 -45.63 8.75 -12.43
N TRP A 1014 -45.14 7.97 -13.40
CA TRP A 1014 -45.46 8.15 -14.81
C TRP A 1014 -45.85 6.84 -15.45
N THR A 1015 -46.73 6.90 -16.44
CA THR A 1015 -47.17 5.77 -17.26
C THR A 1015 -47.12 6.14 -18.73
N TYR A 1016 -46.63 5.21 -19.56
CA TYR A 1016 -46.57 5.35 -21.01
C TYR A 1016 -47.35 4.25 -21.72
N ARG A 1017 -48.28 4.61 -22.61
CA ARG A 1017 -49.07 3.68 -23.45
C ARG A 1017 -49.15 4.17 -24.91
N GLY A 1018 -48.06 4.72 -25.41
CA GLY A 1018 -47.92 5.18 -26.79
C GLY A 1018 -46.53 5.71 -27.08
N GLN A 1019 -46.35 6.32 -28.25
CA GLN A 1019 -45.08 6.89 -28.67
C GLN A 1019 -45.30 8.15 -29.50
N ILE A 1020 -44.32 9.06 -29.46
CA ILE A 1020 -44.25 10.23 -30.31
C ILE A 1020 -43.19 9.95 -31.37
N ILE A 1021 -43.61 9.84 -32.62
CA ILE A 1021 -42.77 9.52 -33.78
C ILE A 1021 -42.80 10.68 -34.78
N ARG A 1022 -41.87 10.67 -35.73
CA ARG A 1022 -41.67 11.74 -36.72
C ARG A 1022 -42.90 12.05 -37.58
N SER A 1023 -43.83 11.10 -37.74
CA SER A 1023 -45.04 11.29 -38.55
C SER A 1023 -46.21 11.87 -37.77
N ASN A 1024 -46.09 12.02 -36.44
CA ASN A 1024 -47.11 12.70 -35.66
C ASN A 1024 -47.13 14.20 -35.99
N SER A 1025 -48.26 14.86 -35.72
CA SER A 1025 -48.44 16.27 -36.06
C SER A 1025 -48.40 17.17 -34.83
N ASN A 1026 -49.20 16.86 -33.80
CA ASN A 1026 -49.39 17.74 -32.65
C ASN A 1026 -49.35 16.99 -31.33
N ILE A 1027 -48.67 17.58 -30.35
CA ILE A 1027 -48.62 17.14 -28.96
C ILE A 1027 -49.44 18.12 -28.13
N VAL A 1028 -50.35 17.60 -27.32
CA VAL A 1028 -51.15 18.38 -26.36
C VAL A 1028 -50.84 17.88 -24.96
N VAL A 1029 -50.50 18.79 -24.05
CA VAL A 1029 -50.15 18.48 -22.66
C VAL A 1029 -51.06 19.25 -21.72
N GLN A 1030 -51.66 18.57 -20.73
CA GLN A 1030 -52.45 19.19 -19.68
C GLN A 1030 -51.79 18.98 -18.32
N ALA A 1031 -51.78 20.02 -17.48
CA ALA A 1031 -51.41 19.94 -16.08
C ALA A 1031 -52.55 20.44 -15.18
N HIS A 1032 -52.95 19.60 -14.23
CA HIS A 1032 -53.94 19.87 -13.20
C HIS A 1032 -53.23 20.09 -11.87
N ILE A 1033 -53.22 21.32 -11.41
CA ILE A 1033 -52.59 21.69 -10.14
C ILE A 1033 -53.43 21.11 -9.00
N SER A 1034 -52.79 20.40 -8.07
CA SER A 1034 -53.42 19.82 -6.88
C SER A 1034 -53.07 20.61 -5.61
N ALA A 1035 -51.89 21.22 -5.57
CA ALA A 1035 -51.45 22.13 -4.50
C ALA A 1035 -50.51 23.20 -5.07
N CYS A 1036 -50.57 24.42 -4.54
CA CYS A 1036 -49.70 25.51 -4.95
C CYS A 1036 -49.53 26.51 -3.80
N THR A 1037 -48.30 26.72 -3.33
CA THR A 1037 -47.99 27.56 -2.17
C THR A 1037 -46.75 28.42 -2.42
N MET A 1038 -46.68 29.56 -1.74
CA MET A 1038 -45.52 30.45 -1.72
C MET A 1038 -45.24 30.88 -0.28
N ASP A 1039 -43.97 30.82 0.12
CA ASP A 1039 -43.46 31.23 1.42
C ASP A 1039 -42.14 32.02 1.28
N GLU A 1040 -41.46 32.31 2.40
CA GLU A 1040 -40.20 33.06 2.43
C GLU A 1040 -39.04 32.37 1.70
N THR A 1041 -39.12 31.05 1.51
CA THR A 1041 -38.07 30.23 0.89
C THR A 1041 -38.26 30.05 -0.62
N GLY A 1042 -39.46 30.31 -1.13
CA GLY A 1042 -39.80 30.17 -2.54
C GLY A 1042 -41.27 29.83 -2.77
N CYS A 1043 -41.58 29.24 -3.93
CA CYS A 1043 -42.90 28.68 -4.20
C CYS A 1043 -42.80 27.26 -4.73
N ARG A 1044 -43.84 26.47 -4.49
CA ARG A 1044 -43.96 25.08 -4.96
C ARG A 1044 -45.35 24.79 -5.50
N ALA A 1045 -45.45 23.90 -6.47
CA ALA A 1045 -46.72 23.40 -6.99
C ALA A 1045 -46.64 21.90 -7.28
N THR A 1046 -47.68 21.18 -6.87
CA THR A 1046 -47.87 19.77 -7.19
C THR A 1046 -48.96 19.64 -8.25
N ALA A 1047 -48.76 18.76 -9.23
CA ALA A 1047 -49.71 18.54 -10.31
C ALA A 1047 -49.75 17.09 -10.78
N ASP A 1048 -50.91 16.73 -11.34
CA ASP A 1048 -51.12 15.56 -12.20
C ASP A 1048 -51.26 16.03 -13.65
N GLY A 1049 -50.97 15.19 -14.63
CA GLY A 1049 -51.03 15.60 -16.02
C GLY A 1049 -51.17 14.48 -17.03
N THR A 1050 -51.49 14.87 -18.25
CA THR A 1050 -51.60 13.97 -19.41
C THR A 1050 -50.86 14.55 -20.60
N LEU A 1051 -50.38 13.66 -21.47
CA LEU A 1051 -49.85 14.02 -22.78
C LEU A 1051 -50.58 13.18 -23.83
N SER A 1052 -51.14 13.88 -24.82
CA SER A 1052 -51.77 13.29 -25.99
C SER A 1052 -51.01 13.64 -27.25
N VAL A 1053 -50.96 12.72 -28.21
CA VAL A 1053 -50.42 12.95 -29.55
C VAL A 1053 -51.50 12.63 -30.57
N ASP A 1054 -51.76 13.59 -31.47
CA ASP A 1054 -52.81 13.48 -32.50
C ASP A 1054 -54.18 12.99 -31.94
N GLY A 1055 -54.53 13.44 -30.73
CA GLY A 1055 -55.79 13.11 -30.04
C GLY A 1055 -55.79 11.81 -29.22
N ILE A 1056 -54.70 11.04 -29.22
CA ILE A 1056 -54.58 9.82 -28.41
C ILE A 1056 -53.78 10.15 -27.15
N CYS A 1057 -54.37 9.95 -25.97
CA CYS A 1057 -53.66 10.10 -24.70
C CYS A 1057 -52.67 8.96 -24.51
N ILE A 1058 -51.39 9.29 -24.42
CA ILE A 1058 -50.31 8.31 -24.35
C ILE A 1058 -49.60 8.34 -23.00
N TYR A 1059 -49.51 9.49 -22.32
CA TYR A 1059 -48.83 9.59 -21.01
C TYR A 1059 -49.80 10.03 -19.91
N GLU A 1060 -49.61 9.49 -18.71
CA GLU A 1060 -50.24 9.95 -17.47
C GLU A 1060 -49.13 10.17 -16.43
N MET A 1061 -49.12 11.35 -15.81
CA MET A 1061 -48.15 11.77 -14.80
C MET A 1061 -48.90 12.10 -13.51
N LYS A 1062 -48.38 11.65 -12.37
CA LYS A 1062 -49.01 11.86 -11.07
C LYS A 1062 -48.03 12.39 -10.04
N ASN A 1063 -48.52 13.32 -9.23
CA ASN A 1063 -47.85 13.83 -8.04
C ASN A 1063 -46.45 14.44 -8.29
N PHE A 1064 -46.27 15.13 -9.43
CA PHE A 1064 -45.03 15.86 -9.67
C PHE A 1064 -45.05 17.19 -8.94
N CYS A 1065 -44.04 17.43 -8.10
CA CYS A 1065 -43.90 18.67 -7.35
C CYS A 1065 -42.75 19.52 -7.89
N PHE A 1066 -43.03 20.70 -8.44
CA PHE A 1066 -42.04 21.64 -8.93
C PHE A 1066 -41.86 22.80 -7.94
N SER A 1067 -40.64 23.34 -7.81
CA SER A 1067 -40.37 24.48 -6.93
C SER A 1067 -39.45 25.53 -7.56
N PHE A 1068 -39.68 26.78 -7.18
CA PHE A 1068 -38.80 27.90 -7.43
C PHE A 1068 -38.24 28.34 -6.08
N LYS A 1069 -36.93 28.19 -5.88
CA LYS A 1069 -36.25 28.60 -4.65
C LYS A 1069 -35.65 29.99 -4.84
N GLY A 1070 -35.77 30.85 -3.82
CA GLY A 1070 -35.16 32.19 -3.86
C GLY A 1070 -33.64 32.09 -3.95
N THR A 1071 -33.03 32.87 -4.84
CA THR A 1071 -31.57 32.91 -4.99
C THR A 1071 -30.98 33.66 -3.79
N PRO A 1072 -30.04 33.09 -3.01
CA PRO A 1072 -29.38 33.84 -1.95
C PRO A 1072 -28.64 35.03 -2.59
N CYS A 1073 -29.07 36.24 -2.25
CA CYS A 1073 -28.51 37.46 -2.81
C CYS A 1073 -27.05 37.61 -2.34
N SER A 1074 -26.08 37.38 -3.24
CA SER A 1074 -24.72 37.84 -3.04
C SER A 1074 -24.66 39.35 -3.26
N THR A 1075 -24.20 40.09 -2.24
CA THR A 1075 -23.95 41.55 -2.13
C THR A 1075 -25.09 42.42 -1.56
N MET A 1076 -25.00 42.73 -0.26
CA MET A 1076 -24.73 44.07 0.30
C MET A 1076 -24.74 43.95 1.83
N LEU A 1077 -23.56 44.08 2.45
CA LEU A 1077 -23.48 44.56 3.83
C LEU A 1077 -24.04 45.98 3.84
N PRO A 1078 -25.02 46.33 4.67
CA PRO A 1078 -25.34 47.73 4.89
C PRO A 1078 -24.28 48.31 5.84
N ASP A 1079 -23.47 49.22 5.32
CA ASP A 1079 -22.81 50.25 6.12
C ASP A 1079 -23.86 50.90 7.02
N ARG A 1080 -23.71 50.74 8.34
CA ARG A 1080 -24.40 51.56 9.33
C ARG A 1080 -23.36 52.27 10.19
N THR A 1081 -22.89 53.39 9.67
CA THR A 1081 -22.41 54.51 10.48
C THR A 1081 -23.57 55.43 10.81
N ASP A 1082 -23.77 55.65 12.12
CA ASP A 1082 -24.36 56.81 12.80
C ASP A 1082 -25.50 57.62 12.14
N SER A 1083 -26.67 57.65 12.80
CA SER A 1083 -27.14 58.84 13.55
C SER A 1083 -28.61 58.71 14.01
N GLY A 1084 -28.85 58.97 15.30
CA GLY A 1084 -29.99 59.80 15.72
C GLY A 1084 -31.25 59.14 16.32
N TRP A 1085 -31.43 59.39 17.63
CA TRP A 1085 -32.70 59.71 18.34
C TRP A 1085 -33.58 58.58 18.95
N MET A 1086 -33.51 58.48 20.28
CA MET A 1086 -34.62 58.20 21.24
C MET A 1086 -35.31 59.54 21.63
N PRO A 1087 -36.49 59.65 22.32
CA PRO A 1087 -37.00 58.80 23.43
C PRO A 1087 -38.55 58.65 23.63
N HIS A 1088 -39.01 57.78 24.55
CA HIS A 1088 -39.82 58.13 25.77
C HIS A 1088 -40.51 56.95 26.51
N HIS A 1089 -40.38 56.99 27.86
CA HIS A 1089 -41.24 56.50 28.99
C HIS A 1089 -41.62 55.00 29.10
N GLY A 1090 -41.49 54.27 30.23
CA GLY A 1090 -41.13 54.53 31.62
C GLY A 1090 -42.26 54.12 32.60
N ARG A 1091 -42.09 53.04 33.41
CA ARG A 1091 -42.55 52.92 34.82
C ARG A 1091 -42.13 51.60 35.50
N ASN A 1092 -41.64 51.78 36.73
CA ASN A 1092 -41.22 50.85 37.80
C ASN A 1092 -42.42 50.67 38.80
N PRO A 1093 -42.36 50.08 40.03
CA PRO A 1093 -41.21 49.65 40.85
C PRO A 1093 -41.42 48.41 41.79
N HIS A 1094 -40.39 48.19 42.64
CA HIS A 1094 -40.30 47.50 43.94
C HIS A 1094 -39.53 46.16 43.90
N GLY A 1095 -38.48 45.92 44.70
CA GLY A 1095 -37.88 46.65 45.81
C GLY A 1095 -37.07 45.65 46.64
N MET A 1096 -35.74 45.76 46.58
CA MET A 1096 -34.75 45.11 47.46
C MET A 1096 -34.85 45.68 48.91
N PRO A 1097 -34.26 45.09 49.99
CA PRO A 1097 -32.82 44.79 50.06
C PRO A 1097 -32.28 43.67 51.00
N SER A 1098 -31.16 43.06 50.54
CA SER A 1098 -29.82 42.82 51.18
C SER A 1098 -29.66 42.21 52.60
N PRO A 1099 -28.43 41.81 53.02
CA PRO A 1099 -27.38 41.04 52.31
C PRO A 1099 -26.74 39.96 53.22
N ALA A 1100 -25.85 39.13 52.66
CA ALA A 1100 -24.48 38.88 53.16
C ALA A 1100 -24.00 37.44 52.91
N ARG A 1101 -22.76 37.34 52.37
CA ARG A 1101 -21.76 36.28 52.54
C ARG A 1101 -22.27 34.85 52.30
N ASN A 1102 -22.02 34.22 51.16
CA ASN A 1102 -20.73 33.82 50.60
C ASN A 1102 -20.90 33.43 49.13
#